data_AF-A0A2D2DMK0-F1
#
_entry.id   AF-A0A2D2DMK0-F1
#
_cell.length_a   1.000
_cell.length_b   1.000
_cell.length_c   1.000
_cell.angle_alpha   90.00
_cell.angle_beta   90.00
_cell.angle_gamma   90.00
#
_symmetry.space_group_name_H-M   'P 1'
#
loop_
_entity.id
_entity.type
_entity.pdbx_description
1 polymer ?
#
loop_
_entity_poly.entity_id
_entity_poly.type
_entity_poly.pdbx_seq_one_letter_code
_entity_poly.pdbx_strand_id
1 'polypeptide(L)'
;MIEQPILIRNYMHAPDEEPYLLVLNHGQVTQPAPALNHVLGAFHDNGQGGGIAAAQAADGRYGYLDTHGAWVIEPTLDKARTFADNGLARFCSDGRWGYLDLTGNTVIAPQYEDAQAFSAGLAAVRTAANKWTYIDTSGKPAFKGAFREARSFSAAGLAVASTKRDLFGYIDASGDWAIAPRFARALAFSAQGVAPASEDGELFGLIGLRGEWILQPCHRKIGQFNADGLAYCEEAGERWDDGGYINARGEHVIRHKRRLSPSMSCGFAVEANGAYVNAQGTLDFGVYVSWAHRFNQFGFGIARFAGVEQTPQGAVDLPPVWAIARDDASIAMPPADVLEPVTDDDCMVVSAEANTPLAAFIASDKSVALLDRDARVAYRLRAERGPKGRHAALYDAAGALLWQGAPHAAQHMPHPFFSVSADALLEAIDSVDDLITFVEAMMLKAEEKLHNIDALLQAPDGTDEDEDEDDDEDDEDDEDEDDDLDSDEKLAKSVSTSRRIYQSYVDGHVNAVYEFLSYERERMSEAMYTRCMERLVAHFGPADPDPDVPDGSPGDGLPAWQVALRQPIAGPDAPRPESNQLWLSIDLESDNGDGNEWHNIRLLCSPSKETLEAALAGRCPAAPAPAVEVKPVPQTAQEWFDWAYGAKHAITHMPPELIDDAVADYAVERDADALQELPAHLQTPARLERIIRRGADHAADVPGRCMTAEGLALARSLYGDDDDWCRRDKRGSRVPTTFDVNCLYDVWGCLIDEQFCMRALAAGADLGSVPLWLRSETMYATVRLGSSANLRHIPRASITADMVMRVDAGDLALIPEALLSADVCRDWIKTDPMSLGYLPEALRSPELCLAAVKRNTQAFSGVPDALKEDIATSIIARHQGPAGTKETGCRWHALRAWTRLWNRNWEGAISDALLALGHVDDPAHMHYVLASAYRANGQAFRAAGEAAKVRSLCSEYEPEFGPAVDTDWLRTIARSAFNEADEAMVLEELRSNPLVLSQIPGRRITRAMVDLAVGIDPEAVAHVPKRLMTAALYALAVRTNNKRESRVPPAFRSTGKAG
;
A
#
# COMPACT_ATOMS: atom_id res chain seq x y z
N MET A 1 -54.60 4.58 18.67
CA MET A 1 -53.26 4.21 18.14
C MET A 1 -53.48 2.91 17.41
N ILE A 2 -53.20 2.89 16.11
CA ILE A 2 -53.29 1.66 15.32
C ILE A 2 -52.12 0.76 15.69
N GLU A 3 -52.35 -0.56 15.69
CA GLU A 3 -51.28 -1.54 15.85
C GLU A 3 -50.36 -1.48 14.63
N GLN A 4 -49.05 -1.36 14.86
CA GLN A 4 -48.07 -1.32 13.80
C GLN A 4 -47.77 -2.74 13.33
N PRO A 5 -47.76 -3.04 12.02
CA PRO A 5 -47.33 -4.33 11.53
C PRO A 5 -45.84 -4.53 11.78
N ILE A 6 -45.43 -5.79 11.90
CA ILE A 6 -44.02 -6.18 12.01
C ILE A 6 -43.47 -6.36 10.60
N LEU A 7 -42.37 -5.67 10.30
CA LEU A 7 -41.65 -5.83 9.03
C LEU A 7 -40.50 -6.80 9.22
N ILE A 8 -40.44 -7.85 8.39
CA ILE A 8 -39.42 -8.89 8.47
C ILE A 8 -38.69 -8.95 7.14
N ARG A 9 -37.37 -8.68 7.15
CA ARG A 9 -36.53 -8.88 5.97
C ARG A 9 -36.34 -10.37 5.69
N ASN A 10 -36.56 -10.75 4.44
CA ASN A 10 -36.24 -12.08 3.95
C ASN A 10 -34.76 -12.13 3.54
N TYR A 11 -33.91 -12.61 4.44
CA TYR A 11 -32.48 -12.84 4.19
C TYR A 11 -32.19 -14.09 3.34
N MET A 12 -33.23 -14.82 2.92
CA MET A 12 -33.11 -16.06 2.15
C MET A 12 -33.87 -15.93 0.83
N HIS A 13 -33.23 -15.32 -0.16
CA HIS A 13 -33.80 -15.02 -1.48
C HIS A 13 -33.02 -15.72 -2.60
N ALA A 14 -33.51 -15.64 -3.84
CA ALA A 14 -32.77 -16.14 -4.98
C ALA A 14 -31.48 -15.31 -5.20
N PRO A 15 -30.39 -15.89 -5.74
CA PRO A 15 -29.14 -15.15 -5.98
C PRO A 15 -29.29 -13.93 -6.91
N ASP A 16 -30.31 -13.93 -7.77
CA ASP A 16 -30.65 -12.88 -8.73
C ASP A 16 -31.77 -11.93 -8.23
N GLU A 17 -32.27 -12.15 -7.02
CA GLU A 17 -33.29 -11.30 -6.38
C GLU A 17 -32.67 -10.45 -5.27
N GLU A 18 -33.12 -9.21 -5.13
CA GLU A 18 -32.78 -8.36 -3.99
C GLU A 18 -33.54 -8.80 -2.71
N PRO A 19 -32.97 -8.62 -1.51
CA PRO A 19 -33.68 -8.86 -0.25
C PRO A 19 -34.93 -7.97 -0.15
N TYR A 20 -36.05 -8.57 0.25
CA TYR A 20 -37.33 -7.88 0.37
C TYR A 20 -37.99 -8.08 1.73
N LEU A 21 -38.93 -7.20 2.06
CA LEU A 21 -39.68 -7.19 3.32
C LEU A 21 -40.99 -7.97 3.20
N LEU A 22 -41.28 -8.76 4.24
CA LEU A 22 -42.57 -9.35 4.55
C LEU A 22 -43.30 -8.46 5.55
N VAL A 23 -44.61 -8.35 5.40
CA VAL A 23 -45.49 -7.62 6.33
C VAL A 23 -46.25 -8.63 7.16
N LEU A 24 -46.01 -8.65 8.47
CA LEU A 24 -46.76 -9.47 9.42
C LEU A 24 -47.75 -8.59 10.19
N ASN A 25 -49.03 -8.90 10.08
CA ASN A 25 -50.10 -8.24 10.84
C ASN A 25 -51.09 -9.27 11.39
N HIS A 26 -51.36 -9.23 12.69
CA HIS A 26 -52.27 -10.17 13.37
C HIS A 26 -52.05 -11.66 13.03
N GLY A 27 -50.78 -12.09 12.91
CA GLY A 27 -50.41 -13.48 12.59
C GLY A 27 -50.56 -13.86 11.12
N GLN A 28 -50.98 -12.94 10.25
CA GLN A 28 -50.96 -13.11 8.80
C GLN A 28 -49.71 -12.47 8.23
N VAL A 29 -49.01 -13.21 7.37
CA VAL A 29 -47.83 -12.73 6.65
C VAL A 29 -48.21 -12.49 5.19
N THR A 30 -47.91 -11.30 4.71
CA THR A 30 -48.07 -10.92 3.30
C THR A 30 -46.71 -10.61 2.70
N GLN A 31 -46.45 -11.15 1.51
CA GLN A 31 -45.40 -10.66 0.62
C GLN A 31 -46.04 -9.67 -0.35
N PRO A 32 -45.75 -8.36 -0.24
CA PRO A 32 -46.30 -7.38 -1.17
C PRO A 32 -45.88 -7.67 -2.61
N ALA A 33 -46.77 -7.35 -3.57
CA ALA A 33 -46.51 -7.48 -5.00
C ALA A 33 -46.80 -6.12 -5.68
N PRO A 34 -45.80 -5.44 -6.27
CA PRO A 34 -44.39 -5.83 -6.35
C PRO A 34 -43.69 -5.87 -4.98
N ALA A 35 -42.55 -6.54 -4.91
CA ALA A 35 -41.81 -6.81 -3.68
C ALA A 35 -41.42 -5.50 -2.97
N LEU A 36 -41.55 -5.49 -1.64
CA LEU A 36 -41.32 -4.33 -0.79
C LEU A 36 -39.84 -4.26 -0.39
N ASN A 37 -39.19 -3.11 -0.58
CA ASN A 37 -37.81 -2.91 -0.14
C ASN A 37 -37.74 -2.20 1.22
N HIS A 38 -38.50 -1.11 1.39
CA HIS A 38 -38.44 -0.28 2.60
C HIS A 38 -39.76 0.45 2.89
N VAL A 39 -40.11 0.62 4.16
CA VAL A 39 -41.26 1.42 4.63
C VAL A 39 -40.78 2.71 5.30
N LEU A 40 -41.26 3.85 4.83
CA LEU A 40 -40.85 5.18 5.26
C LEU A 40 -41.65 5.64 6.49
N GLY A 41 -41.18 5.26 7.69
CA GLY A 41 -41.77 5.68 8.96
C GLY A 41 -42.97 4.83 9.38
N ALA A 42 -43.66 5.26 10.44
CA ALA A 42 -44.79 4.53 11.01
C ALA A 42 -46.04 4.57 10.11
N PHE A 43 -46.91 3.59 10.29
CA PHE A 43 -48.25 3.63 9.71
C PHE A 43 -49.11 4.65 10.44
N HIS A 44 -49.81 5.47 9.67
CA HIS A 44 -50.75 6.47 10.18
C HIS A 44 -52.19 5.96 10.05
N ASP A 45 -53.00 6.21 11.08
CA ASP A 45 -54.42 5.85 11.11
C ASP A 45 -55.16 6.55 9.95
N ASN A 46 -55.80 5.78 9.08
CA ASN A 46 -56.53 6.31 7.93
C ASN A 46 -57.96 6.77 8.25
N GLY A 47 -58.39 6.68 9.52
CA GLY A 47 -59.73 7.05 9.97
C GLY A 47 -60.82 6.05 9.57
N GLN A 48 -60.47 4.95 8.91
CA GLN A 48 -61.36 3.87 8.48
C GLN A 48 -61.07 2.55 9.18
N GLY A 49 -60.23 2.56 10.23
CA GLY A 49 -59.86 1.38 10.99
C GLY A 49 -58.65 0.62 10.44
N GLY A 50 -57.89 1.22 9.51
CA GLY A 50 -56.61 0.70 9.01
C GLY A 50 -55.49 1.74 9.10
N GLY A 51 -54.28 1.35 8.69
CA GLY A 51 -53.14 2.27 8.61
C GLY A 51 -52.59 2.38 7.19
N ILE A 52 -51.89 3.48 6.92
CA ILE A 52 -51.20 3.72 5.65
C ILE A 52 -49.78 4.27 5.90
N ALA A 53 -48.81 3.81 5.11
CA ALA A 53 -47.44 4.31 5.16
C ALA A 53 -46.89 4.49 3.73
N ALA A 54 -45.95 5.43 3.56
CA ALA A 54 -45.20 5.54 2.32
C ALA A 54 -44.16 4.42 2.26
N ALA A 55 -43.90 3.88 1.07
CA ALA A 55 -42.91 2.82 0.89
C ALA A 55 -42.28 2.80 -0.49
N GLN A 56 -41.20 2.04 -0.60
CA GLN A 56 -40.45 1.81 -1.81
C GLN A 56 -40.47 0.33 -2.19
N ALA A 57 -40.77 0.04 -3.44
CA ALA A 57 -40.68 -1.30 -4.00
C ALA A 57 -39.22 -1.65 -4.39
N ALA A 58 -38.97 -2.93 -4.68
CA ALA A 58 -37.65 -3.43 -5.07
C ALA A 58 -37.10 -2.80 -6.36
N ASP A 59 -37.97 -2.34 -7.26
CA ASP A 59 -37.58 -1.61 -8.48
C ASP A 59 -37.20 -0.14 -8.23
N GLY A 60 -37.22 0.30 -6.96
CA GLY A 60 -36.90 1.65 -6.54
C GLY A 60 -38.04 2.66 -6.65
N ARG A 61 -39.21 2.29 -7.20
CA ARG A 61 -40.38 3.18 -7.28
C ARG A 61 -41.11 3.26 -5.95
N TYR A 62 -41.84 4.36 -5.75
CA TYR A 62 -42.52 4.63 -4.49
C TYR A 62 -44.04 4.52 -4.62
N GLY A 63 -44.67 4.07 -3.54
CA GLY A 63 -46.12 3.97 -3.39
C GLY A 63 -46.54 4.14 -1.93
N TYR A 64 -47.78 3.77 -1.63
CA TYR A 64 -48.31 3.75 -0.26
C TYR A 64 -48.95 2.40 0.02
N LEU A 65 -48.57 1.77 1.13
CA LEU A 65 -49.10 0.47 1.55
C LEU A 65 -49.99 0.59 2.77
N ASP A 66 -50.92 -0.36 2.91
CA ASP A 66 -51.69 -0.56 4.13
C ASP A 66 -50.99 -1.49 5.12
N THR A 67 -51.57 -1.62 6.32
CA THR A 67 -51.03 -2.47 7.39
C THR A 67 -51.06 -3.97 7.09
N HIS A 68 -51.73 -4.41 6.03
CA HIS A 68 -51.75 -5.82 5.59
C HIS A 68 -50.75 -6.07 4.45
N GLY A 69 -50.01 -5.05 4.01
CA GLY A 69 -49.02 -5.14 2.93
C GLY A 69 -49.61 -4.96 1.53
N ALA A 70 -50.87 -4.52 1.40
CA ALA A 70 -51.46 -4.20 0.11
C ALA A 70 -51.12 -2.77 -0.31
N TRP A 71 -50.77 -2.56 -1.57
CA TRP A 71 -50.54 -1.23 -2.13
C TRP A 71 -51.87 -0.48 -2.25
N VAL A 72 -52.09 0.54 -1.41
CA VAL A 72 -53.20 1.49 -1.54
C VAL A 72 -52.96 2.40 -2.74
N ILE A 73 -51.70 2.78 -2.94
CA ILE A 73 -51.20 3.43 -4.14
C ILE A 73 -50.05 2.56 -4.66
N GLU A 74 -50.26 2.00 -5.85
CA GLU A 74 -49.24 1.23 -6.56
C GLU A 74 -47.91 2.00 -6.65
N PRO A 75 -46.76 1.31 -6.61
CA PRO A 75 -45.46 1.96 -6.61
C PRO A 75 -45.10 2.47 -8.01
N THR A 76 -45.79 3.49 -8.46
CA THR A 76 -45.56 4.16 -9.74
C THR A 76 -45.06 5.59 -9.55
N LEU A 77 -44.78 6.02 -8.33
CA LEU A 77 -44.34 7.39 -8.03
C LEU A 77 -42.81 7.49 -8.08
N ASP A 78 -42.32 8.66 -8.46
CA ASP A 78 -40.87 8.94 -8.47
C ASP A 78 -40.32 9.02 -7.05
N LYS A 79 -41.09 9.64 -6.13
CA LYS A 79 -40.76 9.77 -4.70
C LYS A 79 -42.05 9.84 -3.87
N ALA A 80 -42.05 9.22 -2.69
CA ALA A 80 -43.07 9.41 -1.66
C ALA A 80 -42.42 9.80 -0.32
N ARG A 81 -43.19 10.42 0.58
CA ARG A 81 -42.74 10.80 1.92
C ARG A 81 -43.81 10.47 2.95
N THR A 82 -43.40 10.37 4.21
CA THR A 82 -44.31 10.12 5.34
C THR A 82 -45.35 11.24 5.51
N PHE A 83 -46.43 10.93 6.21
CA PHE A 83 -47.50 11.86 6.51
C PHE A 83 -47.06 12.85 7.59
N ALA A 84 -47.39 14.12 7.40
CA ALA A 84 -47.28 15.12 8.45
C ALA A 84 -48.42 14.96 9.48
N ASP A 85 -48.32 15.67 10.61
CA ASP A 85 -49.30 15.62 11.71
C ASP A 85 -50.74 15.97 11.28
N ASN A 86 -50.89 16.69 10.16
CA ASN A 86 -52.19 17.05 9.59
C ASN A 86 -52.78 15.98 8.65
N GLY A 87 -52.12 14.83 8.49
CA GLY A 87 -52.56 13.74 7.64
C GLY A 87 -52.31 13.94 6.14
N LEU A 88 -51.45 14.89 5.75
CA LEU A 88 -51.04 15.07 4.36
C LEU A 88 -49.60 14.60 4.14
N ALA A 89 -49.37 13.87 3.05
CA ALA A 89 -48.05 13.47 2.59
C ALA A 89 -47.72 14.12 1.24
N ARG A 90 -46.46 14.52 1.06
CA ARG A 90 -45.96 15.01 -0.23
C ARG A 90 -45.49 13.84 -1.09
N PHE A 91 -45.82 13.86 -2.36
CA PHE A 91 -45.41 12.85 -3.33
C PHE A 91 -44.97 13.49 -4.64
N CYS A 92 -44.13 12.78 -5.40
CA CYS A 92 -43.60 13.21 -6.69
C CYS A 92 -44.06 12.27 -7.81
N SER A 93 -44.61 12.85 -8.87
CA SER A 93 -44.99 12.15 -10.11
C SER A 93 -44.56 13.02 -11.28
N ASP A 94 -43.93 12.40 -12.29
CA ASP A 94 -43.39 13.07 -13.47
C ASP A 94 -42.49 14.28 -13.13
N GLY A 95 -41.66 14.13 -12.10
CA GLY A 95 -40.77 15.16 -11.59
C GLY A 95 -41.45 16.36 -10.92
N ARG A 96 -42.76 16.30 -10.65
CA ARG A 96 -43.53 17.34 -9.97
C ARG A 96 -44.07 16.86 -8.63
N TRP A 97 -44.06 17.74 -7.64
CA TRP A 97 -44.58 17.48 -6.30
C TRP A 97 -46.04 17.89 -6.14
N GLY A 98 -46.80 17.05 -5.45
CA GLY A 98 -48.18 17.25 -5.01
C GLY A 98 -48.38 16.72 -3.59
N TYR A 99 -49.63 16.69 -3.14
CA TYR A 99 -50.02 16.22 -1.81
C TYR A 99 -51.22 15.30 -1.85
N LEU A 100 -51.21 14.28 -1.02
CA LEU A 100 -52.29 13.31 -0.83
C LEU A 100 -52.65 13.16 0.65
N ASP A 101 -53.86 12.67 0.90
CA ASP A 101 -54.37 12.40 2.24
C ASP A 101 -54.16 10.94 2.66
N LEU A 102 -54.53 10.65 3.91
CA LEU A 102 -54.47 9.31 4.52
C LEU A 102 -55.36 8.25 3.86
N THR A 103 -56.25 8.65 2.95
CA THR A 103 -57.05 7.71 2.14
C THR A 103 -56.42 7.41 0.79
N GLY A 104 -55.24 7.99 0.50
CA GLY A 104 -54.55 7.88 -0.78
C GLY A 104 -55.10 8.82 -1.86
N ASN A 105 -56.03 9.71 -1.52
CA ASN A 105 -56.59 10.65 -2.48
C ASN A 105 -55.67 11.85 -2.66
N THR A 106 -55.45 12.25 -3.92
CA THR A 106 -54.70 13.47 -4.24
C THR A 106 -55.51 14.70 -3.81
N VAL A 107 -55.00 15.45 -2.84
CA VAL A 107 -55.58 16.72 -2.36
C VAL A 107 -55.07 17.89 -3.19
N ILE A 108 -53.79 17.87 -3.54
CA ILE A 108 -53.15 18.87 -4.39
C ILE A 108 -52.40 18.14 -5.49
N ALA A 109 -52.83 18.35 -6.74
CA ALA A 109 -52.22 17.70 -7.89
C ALA A 109 -50.72 18.06 -8.02
N PRO A 110 -49.88 17.12 -8.50
CA PRO A 110 -48.47 17.38 -8.81
C PRO A 110 -48.32 18.57 -9.75
N GLN A 111 -47.72 19.65 -9.26
CA GLN A 111 -47.51 20.87 -10.05
C GLN A 111 -46.27 21.67 -9.62
N TYR A 112 -45.71 21.38 -8.45
CA TYR A 112 -44.56 22.12 -7.90
C TYR A 112 -43.24 21.46 -8.29
N GLU A 113 -42.17 22.23 -8.46
CA GLU A 113 -40.83 21.69 -8.70
C GLU A 113 -40.24 21.04 -7.44
N ASP A 114 -40.69 21.46 -6.26
CA ASP A 114 -40.30 20.95 -4.96
C ASP A 114 -41.36 21.33 -3.91
N ALA A 115 -41.43 20.59 -2.81
CA ALA A 115 -42.45 20.75 -1.78
C ALA A 115 -41.92 20.37 -0.40
N GLN A 116 -42.27 21.14 0.63
CA GLN A 116 -42.01 20.84 2.04
C GLN A 116 -43.21 20.15 2.71
N ALA A 117 -42.98 19.44 3.82
CA ALA A 117 -44.06 18.86 4.61
C ALA A 117 -44.92 19.97 5.23
N PHE A 118 -46.22 19.72 5.34
CA PHE A 118 -47.12 20.62 6.05
C PHE A 118 -46.77 20.69 7.53
N SER A 119 -46.72 21.90 8.08
CA SER A 119 -46.53 22.15 9.49
C SER A 119 -47.33 23.40 9.88
N ALA A 120 -48.03 23.36 11.02
CA ALA A 120 -48.95 24.42 11.44
C ALA A 120 -49.96 24.87 10.36
N GLY A 121 -50.39 23.93 9.50
CA GLY A 121 -51.34 24.18 8.41
C GLY A 121 -50.75 24.81 7.14
N LEU A 122 -49.43 25.02 7.08
CA LEU A 122 -48.74 25.65 5.95
C LEU A 122 -47.65 24.73 5.39
N ALA A 123 -47.40 24.82 4.09
CA ALA A 123 -46.28 24.13 3.45
C ALA A 123 -45.55 25.06 2.46
N ALA A 124 -44.22 25.02 2.48
CA ALA A 124 -43.41 25.72 1.47
C ALA A 124 -43.37 24.91 0.18
N VAL A 125 -43.65 25.53 -0.96
CA VAL A 125 -43.61 24.89 -2.28
C VAL A 125 -42.82 25.74 -3.28
N ARG A 126 -42.04 25.08 -4.14
CA ARG A 126 -41.26 25.73 -5.19
C ARG A 126 -42.06 25.75 -6.49
N THR A 127 -42.39 26.95 -6.95
CA THR A 127 -43.21 27.17 -8.16
C THR A 127 -42.37 27.37 -9.42
N ALA A 128 -41.12 27.81 -9.25
CA ALA A 128 -40.11 27.97 -10.29
C ALA A 128 -38.71 28.00 -9.62
N ALA A 129 -37.66 27.92 -10.43
CA ALA A 129 -36.29 28.11 -9.96
C ALA A 129 -36.16 29.35 -9.05
N ASN A 130 -35.64 29.16 -7.84
CA ASN A 130 -35.46 30.21 -6.83
C ASN A 130 -36.77 30.94 -6.44
N LYS A 131 -37.93 30.28 -6.53
CA LYS A 131 -39.23 30.87 -6.19
C LYS A 131 -40.08 29.94 -5.35
N TRP A 132 -39.90 30.05 -4.03
CA TRP A 132 -40.70 29.39 -3.02
C TRP A 132 -41.85 30.28 -2.55
N THR A 133 -42.99 29.68 -2.26
CA THR A 133 -44.15 30.32 -1.63
C THR A 133 -44.75 29.37 -0.61
N TYR A 134 -45.65 29.86 0.25
CA TYR A 134 -46.35 29.03 1.21
C TYR A 134 -47.80 28.84 0.79
N ILE A 135 -48.28 27.61 0.89
CA ILE A 135 -49.65 27.24 0.59
C ILE A 135 -50.36 26.73 1.85
N ASP A 136 -51.68 26.92 1.88
CA ASP A 136 -52.57 26.26 2.83
C ASP A 136 -52.89 24.82 2.40
N THR A 137 -53.64 24.09 3.23
CA THR A 137 -54.03 22.69 2.95
C THR A 137 -54.97 22.52 1.75
N SER A 138 -55.52 23.62 1.22
CA SER A 138 -56.30 23.62 -0.04
C SER A 138 -55.45 23.90 -1.27
N GLY A 139 -54.14 24.14 -1.10
CA GLY A 139 -53.20 24.49 -2.17
C GLY A 139 -53.21 25.97 -2.56
N LYS A 140 -53.91 26.83 -1.81
CA LYS A 140 -53.94 28.27 -2.10
C LYS A 140 -52.77 28.98 -1.40
N PRO A 141 -52.20 30.04 -2.00
CA PRO A 141 -51.16 30.83 -1.34
C PRO A 141 -51.65 31.38 0.00
N ALA A 142 -50.90 31.11 1.07
CA ALA A 142 -51.26 31.48 2.43
C ALA A 142 -51.14 33.00 2.69
N PHE A 143 -50.17 33.65 2.04
CA PHE A 143 -49.93 35.09 2.13
C PHE A 143 -49.26 35.61 0.85
N LYS A 144 -49.18 36.94 0.71
CA LYS A 144 -48.55 37.60 -0.45
C LYS A 144 -47.04 37.67 -0.27
N GLY A 145 -46.30 36.88 -1.05
CA GLY A 145 -44.84 36.94 -1.07
C GLY A 145 -44.20 35.71 -1.74
N ALA A 146 -42.96 35.85 -2.17
CA ALA A 146 -42.14 34.74 -2.64
C ALA A 146 -40.71 34.87 -2.09
N PHE A 147 -40.09 33.73 -1.85
CA PHE A 147 -38.75 33.60 -1.29
C PHE A 147 -37.84 32.90 -2.30
N ARG A 148 -36.54 33.17 -2.21
CA ARG A 148 -35.52 32.40 -2.94
C ARG A 148 -35.45 30.97 -2.43
N GLU A 149 -35.53 30.81 -1.11
CA GLU A 149 -35.54 29.54 -0.39
C GLU A 149 -36.48 29.60 0.81
N ALA A 150 -37.16 28.49 1.12
CA ALA A 150 -38.08 28.37 2.24
C ALA A 150 -38.10 26.94 2.78
N ARG A 151 -38.24 26.77 4.10
CA ARG A 151 -38.31 25.46 4.79
C ARG A 151 -39.63 25.31 5.56
N SER A 152 -39.91 24.13 6.10
CA SER A 152 -41.11 23.92 6.95
C SER A 152 -41.09 24.80 8.20
N PHE A 153 -42.29 25.16 8.68
CA PHE A 153 -42.45 25.76 10.00
C PHE A 153 -42.02 24.78 11.09
N SER A 154 -41.26 25.28 12.06
CA SER A 154 -40.93 24.56 13.29
C SER A 154 -42.13 24.51 14.25
N ALA A 155 -42.03 23.67 15.28
CA ALA A 155 -42.98 23.67 16.40
C ALA A 155 -43.06 25.03 17.12
N ALA A 156 -42.03 25.87 17.02
CA ALA A 156 -42.00 27.22 17.57
C ALA A 156 -42.73 28.26 16.68
N GLY A 157 -43.31 27.86 15.55
CA GLY A 157 -44.08 28.74 14.66
C GLY A 157 -43.23 29.63 13.75
N LEU A 158 -41.92 29.38 13.66
CA LEU A 158 -41.01 30.09 12.76
C LEU A 158 -40.45 29.16 11.68
N ALA A 159 -40.27 29.69 10.47
CA ALA A 159 -39.69 28.98 9.34
C ALA A 159 -38.44 29.69 8.79
N VAL A 160 -37.43 28.92 8.41
CA VAL A 160 -36.23 29.46 7.75
C VAL A 160 -36.60 29.88 6.33
N ALA A 161 -36.24 31.11 5.95
CA ALA A 161 -36.46 31.63 4.60
C ALA A 161 -35.35 32.57 4.15
N SER A 162 -35.24 32.78 2.84
CA SER A 162 -34.30 33.74 2.26
C SER A 162 -34.87 34.44 1.03
N THR A 163 -34.49 35.70 0.81
CA THR A 163 -34.79 36.47 -0.41
C THR A 163 -33.57 36.72 -1.29
N LYS A 164 -32.36 36.44 -0.80
CA LYS A 164 -31.06 36.63 -1.48
C LYS A 164 -30.27 35.33 -1.46
N ARG A 165 -29.16 35.23 -2.18
CA ARG A 165 -28.43 33.96 -2.29
C ARG A 165 -27.75 33.52 -0.99
N ASP A 166 -27.36 34.46 -0.14
CA ASP A 166 -26.31 34.18 0.84
C ASP A 166 -26.73 34.34 2.31
N LEU A 167 -27.96 34.81 2.59
CA LEU A 167 -28.40 35.08 3.96
C LEU A 167 -29.80 34.53 4.23
N PHE A 168 -29.94 33.82 5.34
CA PHE A 168 -31.16 33.26 5.87
C PHE A 168 -31.67 34.09 7.06
N GLY A 169 -32.99 34.17 7.16
CA GLY A 169 -33.71 34.70 8.31
C GLY A 169 -34.88 33.78 8.65
N TYR A 170 -35.77 34.27 9.52
CA TYR A 170 -36.93 33.51 9.97
C TYR A 170 -38.21 34.32 9.78
N ILE A 171 -39.22 33.66 9.22
CA ILE A 171 -40.56 34.22 9.02
C ILE A 171 -41.56 33.60 9.97
N ASP A 172 -42.59 34.36 10.31
CA ASP A 172 -43.77 33.89 11.04
C ASP A 172 -44.87 33.37 10.09
N ALA A 173 -46.00 32.97 10.67
CA ALA A 173 -47.14 32.43 9.92
C ALA A 173 -47.87 33.46 9.03
N SER A 174 -47.67 34.77 9.22
CA SER A 174 -48.16 35.80 8.27
C SER A 174 -47.22 36.02 7.09
N GLY A 175 -46.01 35.45 7.14
CA GLY A 175 -44.96 35.62 6.15
C GLY A 175 -44.07 36.83 6.39
N ASP A 176 -44.21 37.47 7.56
CA ASP A 176 -43.40 38.61 7.97
C ASP A 176 -42.10 38.12 8.63
N TRP A 177 -41.03 38.90 8.50
CA TRP A 177 -39.74 38.56 9.10
C TRP A 177 -39.80 38.73 10.62
N ALA A 178 -39.86 37.62 11.35
CA ALA A 178 -39.63 37.59 12.80
C ALA A 178 -38.15 37.86 13.12
N ILE A 179 -37.24 37.35 12.28
CA ILE A 179 -35.80 37.63 12.33
C ILE A 179 -35.34 37.93 10.91
N ALA A 180 -34.85 39.15 10.68
CA ALA A 180 -34.38 39.58 9.37
C ALA A 180 -33.20 38.71 8.87
N PRO A 181 -33.04 38.49 7.55
CA PRO A 181 -31.94 37.69 7.02
C PRO A 181 -30.57 38.24 7.41
N ARG A 182 -29.80 37.45 8.16
CA ARG A 182 -28.43 37.79 8.58
C ARG A 182 -27.49 36.60 8.74
N PHE A 183 -27.98 35.37 8.58
CA PHE A 183 -27.19 34.17 8.83
C PHE A 183 -26.77 33.51 7.52
N ALA A 184 -25.49 33.21 7.34
CA ALA A 184 -25.04 32.34 6.24
C ALA A 184 -25.63 30.91 6.36
N ARG A 185 -25.85 30.41 7.58
CA ARG A 185 -26.53 29.12 7.82
C ARG A 185 -27.53 29.23 8.98
N ALA A 186 -28.73 28.71 8.77
CA ALA A 186 -29.81 28.70 9.76
C ALA A 186 -30.52 27.34 9.78
N LEU A 187 -30.72 26.76 10.97
CA LEU A 187 -31.48 25.52 11.18
C LEU A 187 -32.87 25.82 11.75
N ALA A 188 -33.77 24.84 11.76
CA ALA A 188 -35.11 25.02 12.33
C ALA A 188 -35.05 25.23 13.86
N PHE A 189 -35.99 26.00 14.40
CA PHE A 189 -36.16 26.13 15.85
C PHE A 189 -36.62 24.81 16.47
N SER A 190 -36.05 24.49 17.63
CA SER A 190 -36.49 23.39 18.48
C SER A 190 -37.82 23.73 19.17
N ALA A 191 -38.46 22.72 19.77
CA ALA A 191 -39.64 22.93 20.61
C ALA A 191 -39.36 23.82 21.84
N GLN A 192 -38.10 23.94 22.25
CA GLN A 192 -37.65 24.79 23.36
C GLN A 192 -37.39 26.25 22.92
N GLY A 193 -37.61 26.58 21.64
CA GLY A 193 -37.50 27.94 21.12
C GLY A 193 -36.07 28.40 20.86
N VAL A 194 -35.15 27.48 20.57
CA VAL A 194 -33.76 27.78 20.19
C VAL A 194 -33.40 27.18 18.83
N ALA A 195 -32.53 27.84 18.07
CA ALA A 195 -32.08 27.34 16.77
C ALA A 195 -30.56 27.47 16.63
N PRO A 196 -29.87 26.47 16.04
CA PRO A 196 -28.51 26.62 15.57
C PRO A 196 -28.44 27.60 14.38
N ALA A 197 -27.52 28.56 14.46
CA ALA A 197 -27.30 29.52 13.39
C ALA A 197 -25.83 29.96 13.31
N SER A 198 -25.40 30.36 12.12
CA SER A 198 -24.05 30.83 11.81
C SER A 198 -24.13 32.05 10.89
N GLU A 199 -23.39 33.10 11.22
CA GLU A 199 -23.31 34.32 10.39
C GLU A 199 -22.30 34.21 9.25
N ASP A 200 -21.19 33.50 9.46
CA ASP A 200 -20.10 33.33 8.50
C ASP A 200 -20.15 32.00 7.73
N GLY A 201 -20.90 31.01 8.24
CA GLY A 201 -21.01 29.67 7.68
C GLY A 201 -20.02 28.66 8.29
N GLU A 202 -19.07 29.15 9.09
CA GLU A 202 -17.96 28.40 9.68
C GLU A 202 -18.24 28.04 11.14
N LEU A 203 -18.69 29.01 11.94
CA LEU A 203 -18.98 28.82 13.35
C LEU A 203 -20.47 28.96 13.64
N PHE A 204 -21.00 27.97 14.34
CA PHE A 204 -22.37 27.89 14.82
C PHE A 204 -22.46 28.35 16.28
N GLY A 205 -23.51 29.11 16.56
CA GLY A 205 -24.02 29.42 17.89
C GLY A 205 -25.50 29.05 17.99
N LEU A 206 -26.14 29.43 19.10
CA LEU A 206 -27.57 29.25 19.33
C LEU A 206 -28.28 30.59 19.43
N ILE A 207 -29.41 30.72 18.74
CA ILE A 207 -30.26 31.90 18.79
C ILE A 207 -31.62 31.61 19.44
N GLY A 208 -32.18 32.61 20.11
CA GLY A 208 -33.55 32.62 20.61
C GLY A 208 -34.57 33.09 19.56
N LEU A 209 -35.85 33.07 19.93
CA LEU A 209 -36.98 33.41 19.04
C LEU A 209 -36.96 34.86 18.52
N ARG A 210 -36.23 35.77 19.16
CA ARG A 210 -36.05 37.16 18.70
C ARG A 210 -34.73 37.35 17.96
N GLY A 211 -33.99 36.27 17.72
CA GLY A 211 -32.68 36.29 17.07
C GLY A 211 -31.56 36.79 17.98
N GLU A 212 -31.76 36.84 19.30
CA GLU A 212 -30.70 37.08 20.27
C GLU A 212 -29.77 35.86 20.38
N TRP A 213 -28.46 36.08 20.52
CA TRP A 213 -27.53 34.98 20.78
C TRP A 213 -27.69 34.47 22.21
N ILE A 214 -28.06 33.20 22.33
CA ILE A 214 -28.04 32.43 23.59
C ILE A 214 -26.65 31.85 23.81
N LEU A 215 -26.05 31.33 22.73
CA LEU A 215 -24.65 30.91 22.67
C LEU A 215 -23.99 31.63 21.49
N GLN A 216 -22.90 32.35 21.75
CA GLN A 216 -22.12 32.99 20.67
C GLN A 216 -21.52 31.93 19.74
N PRO A 217 -21.32 32.22 18.44
CA PRO A 217 -20.67 31.29 17.52
C PRO A 217 -19.31 30.80 18.03
N CYS A 218 -19.20 29.52 18.35
CA CYS A 218 -17.96 28.92 18.88
C CYS A 218 -17.77 27.44 18.51
N HIS A 219 -18.76 26.79 17.89
CA HIS A 219 -18.69 25.40 17.45
C HIS A 219 -18.57 25.32 15.93
N ARG A 220 -17.78 24.39 15.39
CA ARG A 220 -17.73 24.16 13.93
C ARG A 220 -19.07 23.68 13.38
N LYS A 221 -19.83 23.00 14.22
CA LYS A 221 -21.14 22.46 13.87
C LYS A 221 -22.00 22.34 15.10
N ILE A 222 -23.28 22.66 14.93
CA ILE A 222 -24.35 22.32 15.87
C ILE A 222 -25.49 21.72 15.04
N GLY A 223 -25.87 20.49 15.34
CA GLY A 223 -26.97 19.76 14.71
C GLY A 223 -28.35 20.25 15.16
N GLN A 224 -29.41 19.67 14.60
CA GLN A 224 -30.77 19.92 15.09
C GLN A 224 -30.95 19.33 16.50
N PHE A 225 -31.80 19.97 17.29
CA PHE A 225 -32.18 19.47 18.61
C PHE A 225 -33.05 18.21 18.47
N ASN A 226 -32.71 17.16 19.20
CA ASN A 226 -33.49 15.94 19.30
C ASN A 226 -34.71 16.12 20.25
N ALA A 227 -35.49 15.05 20.43
CA ALA A 227 -36.67 15.07 21.30
C ALA A 227 -36.35 15.36 22.77
N ASP A 228 -35.13 15.04 23.23
CA ASP A 228 -34.66 15.29 24.58
C ASP A 228 -34.17 16.74 24.79
N GLY A 229 -34.19 17.56 23.73
CA GLY A 229 -33.71 18.94 23.78
C GLY A 229 -32.19 19.05 23.82
N LEU A 230 -31.49 18.07 23.23
CA LEU A 230 -30.04 18.06 23.05
C LEU A 230 -29.67 18.17 21.57
N ALA A 231 -28.61 18.89 21.26
CA ALA A 231 -28.05 19.00 19.92
C ALA A 231 -26.59 18.53 19.93
N TYR A 232 -26.22 17.72 18.94
CA TYR A 232 -24.82 17.33 18.73
C TYR A 232 -24.00 18.55 18.31
N CYS A 233 -22.79 18.71 18.85
CA CYS A 233 -21.88 19.79 18.52
C CYS A 233 -20.44 19.28 18.31
N GLU A 234 -19.71 19.94 17.42
CA GLU A 234 -18.27 19.70 17.17
C GLU A 234 -17.50 20.98 17.57
N GLU A 235 -16.45 20.82 18.39
CA GLU A 235 -15.66 21.96 18.88
C GLU A 235 -14.70 22.53 17.81
N ALA A 236 -14.34 23.81 17.96
CA ALA A 236 -13.32 24.46 17.16
C ALA A 236 -11.95 24.35 17.87
N GLY A 237 -11.29 23.19 17.80
CA GLY A 237 -10.01 22.89 18.48
C GLY A 237 -9.27 21.65 17.95
N GLU A 238 -8.03 21.43 18.41
CA GLU A 238 -6.91 20.64 17.80
C GLU A 238 -7.12 19.15 17.48
N ARG A 239 -8.30 18.55 17.69
CA ARG A 239 -8.60 17.16 17.29
C ARG A 239 -9.90 17.08 16.50
N TRP A 240 -9.87 16.42 15.35
CA TRP A 240 -11.01 16.26 14.44
C TRP A 240 -12.14 15.34 14.98
N ASP A 241 -11.96 14.72 16.16
CA ASP A 241 -12.79 13.63 16.67
C ASP A 241 -13.59 13.97 17.95
N ASP A 242 -13.50 15.20 18.47
CA ASP A 242 -14.12 15.61 19.74
C ASP A 242 -15.52 16.24 19.53
N GLY A 243 -16.53 15.38 19.52
CA GLY A 243 -17.95 15.75 19.50
C GLY A 243 -18.62 15.66 20.87
N GLY A 244 -19.76 16.33 21.04
CA GLY A 244 -20.53 16.31 22.29
C GLY A 244 -21.99 16.70 22.09
N TYR A 245 -22.75 16.76 23.19
CA TYR A 245 -24.14 17.22 23.18
C TYR A 245 -24.33 18.44 24.07
N ILE A 246 -25.00 19.47 23.54
CA ILE A 246 -25.37 20.69 24.25
C ILE A 246 -26.88 20.77 24.45
N ASN A 247 -27.32 21.39 25.55
CA ASN A 247 -28.72 21.72 25.80
C ASN A 247 -29.10 23.07 25.14
N ALA A 248 -30.38 23.46 25.27
CA ALA A 248 -30.86 24.74 24.72
C ALA A 248 -30.25 26.00 25.33
N ARG A 249 -29.50 25.90 26.44
CA ARG A 249 -28.74 27.02 27.02
C ARG A 249 -27.32 27.11 26.46
N GLY A 250 -26.92 26.19 25.58
CA GLY A 250 -25.55 26.06 25.09
C GLY A 250 -24.61 25.41 26.11
N GLU A 251 -25.13 24.81 27.18
CA GLU A 251 -24.32 24.08 28.15
C GLU A 251 -24.13 22.64 27.64
N HIS A 252 -22.88 22.17 27.62
CA HIS A 252 -22.62 20.77 27.31
C HIS A 252 -23.19 19.87 28.40
N VAL A 253 -23.97 18.89 27.97
CA VAL A 253 -24.55 17.82 28.77
C VAL A 253 -23.70 16.55 28.66
N ILE A 254 -23.10 16.30 27.50
CA ILE A 254 -22.13 15.21 27.28
C ILE A 254 -20.86 15.82 26.66
N ARG A 255 -19.70 15.62 27.31
CA ARG A 255 -18.39 16.16 26.90
C ARG A 255 -17.34 15.08 26.72
N HIS A 256 -16.36 15.36 25.85
CA HIS A 256 -15.05 14.68 25.80
C HIS A 256 -15.13 13.15 25.66
N LYS A 257 -15.98 12.69 24.75
CA LYS A 257 -16.07 11.26 24.41
C LYS A 257 -15.59 11.03 22.98
N ARG A 258 -14.64 10.11 22.82
CA ARG A 258 -13.96 9.83 21.55
C ARG A 258 -14.99 9.27 20.56
N ARG A 259 -15.16 9.95 19.41
CA ARG A 259 -16.04 9.51 18.31
C ARG A 259 -17.48 9.19 18.77
N LEU A 260 -18.08 10.11 19.54
CA LEU A 260 -19.47 9.99 19.98
C LEU A 260 -20.44 10.08 18.79
N SER A 261 -21.41 9.17 18.71
CA SER A 261 -22.41 9.15 17.63
C SER A 261 -23.17 10.48 17.54
N PRO A 262 -23.40 11.05 16.34
CA PRO A 262 -24.07 12.35 16.17
C PRO A 262 -25.60 12.30 16.39
N SER A 263 -26.18 11.10 16.50
CA SER A 263 -27.61 10.88 16.74
C SER A 263 -27.82 10.16 18.07
N MET A 264 -28.84 10.58 18.84
CA MET A 264 -29.31 9.82 20.01
C MET A 264 -30.55 9.01 19.67
N SER A 265 -30.66 7.83 20.28
CA SER A 265 -31.87 6.99 20.26
C SER A 265 -32.23 6.59 21.69
N CYS A 266 -33.51 6.72 22.05
CA CYS A 266 -33.98 6.53 23.44
C CYS A 266 -33.21 7.36 24.49
N GLY A 267 -32.69 8.53 24.11
CA GLY A 267 -31.89 9.38 25.00
C GLY A 267 -30.42 8.97 25.15
N PHE A 268 -29.97 7.94 24.43
CA PHE A 268 -28.58 7.46 24.47
C PHE A 268 -27.85 7.71 23.15
N ALA A 269 -26.60 8.17 23.26
CA ALA A 269 -25.60 8.13 22.20
C ALA A 269 -24.65 6.94 22.45
N VAL A 270 -23.95 6.48 21.42
CA VAL A 270 -22.97 5.40 21.52
C VAL A 270 -21.57 5.96 21.23
N GLU A 271 -20.61 5.64 22.10
CA GLU A 271 -19.18 5.92 21.90
C GLU A 271 -18.53 4.87 20.99
N ALA A 272 -17.37 5.19 20.38
CA ALA A 272 -16.67 4.21 19.54
C ALA A 272 -16.27 2.92 20.27
N ASN A 273 -16.08 2.95 21.59
CA ASN A 273 -15.82 1.77 22.40
C ASN A 273 -17.09 0.96 22.77
N GLY A 274 -18.24 1.27 22.16
CA GLY A 274 -19.52 0.61 22.44
C GLY A 274 -20.25 1.09 23.70
N ALA A 275 -19.75 2.09 24.43
CA ALA A 275 -20.41 2.60 25.62
C ALA A 275 -21.67 3.42 25.29
N TYR A 276 -22.79 3.13 25.94
CA TYR A 276 -24.01 3.93 25.85
C TYR A 276 -23.96 5.10 26.84
N VAL A 277 -24.24 6.32 26.38
CA VAL A 277 -24.11 7.54 27.19
C VAL A 277 -25.35 8.42 27.06
N ASN A 278 -25.82 8.93 28.17
CA ASN A 278 -26.88 9.93 28.23
C ASN A 278 -26.47 11.11 29.14
N ALA A 279 -27.43 11.98 29.44
CA ALA A 279 -27.23 13.14 30.31
C ALA A 279 -26.87 12.79 31.77
N GLN A 280 -27.14 11.57 32.21
CA GLN A 280 -26.88 11.08 33.57
C GLN A 280 -25.53 10.36 33.69
N GLY A 281 -24.92 9.94 32.58
CA GLY A 281 -23.62 9.28 32.53
C GLY A 281 -23.57 8.12 31.54
N THR A 282 -22.55 7.28 31.67
CA THR A 282 -22.43 6.02 30.94
C THR A 282 -23.33 4.95 31.56
N LEU A 283 -24.06 4.21 30.75
CA LEU A 283 -24.90 3.08 31.16
C LEU A 283 -23.99 1.90 31.56
N ASP A 284 -24.14 1.41 32.80
CA ASP A 284 -23.34 0.33 33.35
C ASP A 284 -24.11 -1.00 33.35
N PHE A 285 -23.63 -1.97 32.58
CA PHE A 285 -24.21 -3.31 32.47
C PHE A 285 -23.57 -4.32 33.45
N GLY A 286 -22.58 -3.92 34.25
CA GLY A 286 -21.84 -4.80 35.16
C GLY A 286 -20.82 -5.74 34.49
N VAL A 287 -20.72 -5.68 33.16
CA VAL A 287 -19.74 -6.40 32.32
C VAL A 287 -19.23 -5.47 31.23
N TYR A 288 -18.05 -5.76 30.68
CA TYR A 288 -17.43 -4.92 29.67
C TYR A 288 -18.17 -5.05 28.33
N VAL A 289 -18.48 -3.92 27.71
CA VAL A 289 -19.08 -3.86 26.38
C VAL A 289 -17.92 -3.68 25.39
N SER A 290 -17.64 -4.72 24.62
CA SER A 290 -16.60 -4.69 23.57
C SER A 290 -17.07 -4.02 22.28
N TRP A 291 -18.39 -4.03 22.04
CA TRP A 291 -19.02 -3.35 20.91
C TRP A 291 -20.52 -3.16 21.17
N ALA A 292 -21.12 -2.11 20.62
CA ALA A 292 -22.56 -1.90 20.69
C ALA A 292 -23.13 -1.15 19.50
N HIS A 293 -24.34 -1.55 19.09
CA HIS A 293 -25.17 -0.81 18.17
C HIS A 293 -26.03 0.23 18.90
N ARG A 294 -26.55 1.23 18.19
CA ARG A 294 -27.55 2.17 18.75
C ARG A 294 -28.83 1.43 19.19
N PHE A 295 -29.46 1.92 20.26
CA PHE A 295 -30.81 1.49 20.63
C PHE A 295 -31.81 1.81 19.53
N ASN A 296 -32.73 0.90 19.27
CA ASN A 296 -33.90 1.16 18.46
C ASN A 296 -34.96 1.93 19.26
N GLN A 297 -36.02 2.37 18.60
CA GLN A 297 -37.13 3.10 19.23
C GLN A 297 -37.91 2.30 20.30
N PHE A 298 -37.62 1.00 20.44
CA PHE A 298 -38.24 0.10 21.42
C PHE A 298 -37.37 -0.12 22.68
N GLY A 299 -36.27 0.63 22.82
CA GLY A 299 -35.46 0.65 24.04
C GLY A 299 -34.48 -0.52 24.16
N PHE A 300 -34.01 -1.07 23.04
CA PHE A 300 -32.97 -2.10 23.04
C PHE A 300 -32.08 -2.04 21.81
N GLY A 301 -30.90 -2.65 21.90
CA GLY A 301 -29.90 -2.71 20.83
C GLY A 301 -29.08 -3.99 20.92
N ILE A 302 -28.40 -4.31 19.83
CA ILE A 302 -27.46 -5.43 19.76
C ILE A 302 -26.14 -4.97 20.37
N ALA A 303 -25.58 -5.75 21.28
CA ALA A 303 -24.27 -5.48 21.85
C ALA A 303 -23.47 -6.76 22.06
N ARG A 304 -22.16 -6.59 22.15
CA ARG A 304 -21.20 -7.64 22.40
C ARG A 304 -20.55 -7.43 23.75
N PHE A 305 -20.75 -8.38 24.64
CA PHE A 305 -20.23 -8.32 25.99
C PHE A 305 -19.03 -9.25 26.12
N ALA A 306 -17.96 -8.76 26.74
CA ALA A 306 -16.79 -9.54 27.10
C ALA A 306 -16.55 -9.42 28.61
N GLY A 307 -15.92 -10.42 29.20
CA GLY A 307 -15.72 -10.47 30.64
C GLY A 307 -14.48 -11.26 31.00
N VAL A 308 -14.09 -11.15 32.28
CA VAL A 308 -12.93 -11.83 32.83
C VAL A 308 -13.35 -12.51 34.13
N GLU A 309 -13.11 -13.81 34.23
CA GLU A 309 -13.29 -14.59 35.45
C GLU A 309 -11.97 -14.65 36.23
N GLN A 310 -12.01 -14.32 37.52
CA GLN A 310 -10.85 -14.44 38.40
C GLN A 310 -10.71 -15.89 38.90
N THR A 311 -9.71 -16.61 38.41
CA THR A 311 -9.38 -17.96 38.88
C THR A 311 -8.15 -17.96 39.81
N PRO A 312 -7.94 -19.01 40.62
CA PRO A 312 -6.71 -19.14 41.42
C PRO A 312 -5.41 -19.15 40.60
N GLN A 313 -5.49 -19.42 39.30
CA GLN A 313 -4.38 -19.39 38.34
C GLN A 313 -4.22 -18.03 37.63
N GLY A 314 -5.13 -17.08 37.84
CA GLY A 314 -5.13 -15.77 37.18
C GLY A 314 -6.50 -15.38 36.61
N ALA A 315 -6.57 -14.21 36.00
CA ALA A 315 -7.71 -13.79 35.20
C ALA A 315 -7.83 -14.65 33.94
N VAL A 316 -9.03 -15.20 33.66
CA VAL A 316 -9.35 -15.95 32.46
C VAL A 316 -10.45 -15.22 31.71
N ASP A 317 -10.23 -14.87 30.45
CA ASP A 317 -11.27 -14.24 29.63
C ASP A 317 -12.44 -15.21 29.45
N LEU A 318 -13.65 -14.73 29.74
CA LEU A 318 -14.87 -15.42 29.38
C LEU A 318 -15.11 -15.23 27.88
N PRO A 319 -15.61 -16.26 27.18
CA PRO A 319 -15.93 -16.13 25.76
C PRO A 319 -16.93 -14.98 25.59
N PRO A 320 -16.66 -14.05 24.67
CA PRO A 320 -17.55 -12.93 24.42
C PRO A 320 -18.89 -13.43 23.89
N VAL A 321 -19.96 -12.72 24.23
CA VAL A 321 -21.32 -13.10 23.85
C VAL A 321 -22.06 -11.93 23.23
N TRP A 322 -22.70 -12.20 22.10
CA TRP A 322 -23.68 -11.32 21.49
C TRP A 322 -25.01 -11.39 22.26
N ALA A 323 -25.56 -10.25 22.64
CA ALA A 323 -26.79 -10.18 23.41
C ALA A 323 -27.61 -8.91 23.13
N ILE A 324 -28.81 -8.87 23.69
CA ILE A 324 -29.67 -7.69 23.64
C ILE A 324 -29.38 -6.81 24.86
N ALA A 325 -28.83 -5.62 24.61
CA ALA A 325 -28.68 -4.55 25.58
C ALA A 325 -29.98 -3.74 25.68
N ARG A 326 -30.44 -3.46 26.90
CA ARG A 326 -31.64 -2.65 27.13
C ARG A 326 -31.31 -1.28 27.72
N ASP A 327 -32.19 -0.33 27.44
CA ASP A 327 -32.12 1.05 27.97
C ASP A 327 -32.28 1.15 29.51
N ASP A 328 -32.66 0.07 30.18
CA ASP A 328 -32.70 -0.07 31.65
C ASP A 328 -31.42 -0.67 32.26
N ALA A 329 -30.33 -0.75 31.47
CA ALA A 329 -29.04 -1.33 31.83
C ALA A 329 -29.04 -2.85 32.07
N SER A 330 -30.11 -3.57 31.69
CA SER A 330 -30.13 -5.03 31.74
C SER A 330 -29.64 -5.69 30.44
N ILE A 331 -29.10 -6.89 30.55
CA ILE A 331 -28.67 -7.74 29.44
C ILE A 331 -29.66 -8.90 29.30
N ALA A 332 -30.16 -9.12 28.09
CA ALA A 332 -30.95 -10.30 27.76
C ALA A 332 -30.15 -11.24 26.85
N MET A 333 -29.86 -12.43 27.37
CA MET A 333 -29.06 -13.44 26.69
C MET A 333 -29.90 -14.20 25.66
N PRO A 334 -29.41 -14.37 24.42
CA PRO A 334 -30.10 -15.16 23.42
C PRO A 334 -30.05 -16.67 23.77
N PRO A 335 -30.89 -17.50 23.15
CA PRO A 335 -30.79 -18.95 23.27
C PRO A 335 -29.44 -19.49 22.78
N ALA A 336 -29.00 -20.62 23.33
CA ALA A 336 -27.68 -21.20 23.06
C ALA A 336 -27.42 -21.57 21.59
N ASP A 337 -28.45 -21.77 20.77
CA ASP A 337 -28.31 -22.07 19.35
C ASP A 337 -28.16 -20.82 18.48
N VAL A 338 -28.35 -19.62 19.04
CA VAL A 338 -28.20 -18.33 18.36
C VAL A 338 -26.77 -17.81 18.59
N LEU A 339 -26.05 -17.55 17.50
CA LEU A 339 -24.61 -17.29 17.53
C LEU A 339 -24.29 -15.80 17.52
N GLU A 340 -24.78 -15.07 16.52
CA GLU A 340 -24.32 -13.71 16.24
C GLU A 340 -25.38 -12.92 15.45
N PRO A 341 -25.33 -11.58 15.46
CA PRO A 341 -26.21 -10.76 14.63
C PRO A 341 -25.98 -11.00 13.14
N VAL A 342 -27.03 -10.77 12.33
CA VAL A 342 -26.90 -10.77 10.86
C VAL A 342 -26.11 -9.53 10.43
N THR A 343 -25.17 -9.71 9.50
CA THR A 343 -24.44 -8.63 8.81
C THR A 343 -24.93 -8.47 7.37
N ASP A 344 -24.74 -7.29 6.80
CA ASP A 344 -24.89 -7.04 5.35
C ASP A 344 -23.59 -7.37 4.59
N ASP A 345 -23.57 -7.09 3.29
CA ASP A 345 -22.44 -7.37 2.40
C ASP A 345 -21.19 -6.54 2.76
N ASP A 346 -21.36 -5.40 3.43
CA ASP A 346 -20.27 -4.56 3.96
C ASP A 346 -19.80 -5.04 5.36
N CYS A 347 -20.23 -6.22 5.79
CA CYS A 347 -19.97 -6.80 7.11
C CYS A 347 -20.51 -5.94 8.28
N MET A 348 -21.48 -5.07 8.04
CA MET A 348 -22.07 -4.21 9.07
C MET A 348 -23.27 -4.90 9.72
N VAL A 349 -23.33 -4.89 11.05
CA VAL A 349 -24.48 -5.43 11.80
C VAL A 349 -25.76 -4.73 11.35
N VAL A 350 -26.70 -5.52 10.81
CA VAL A 350 -27.95 -4.99 10.25
C VAL A 350 -28.82 -4.43 11.37
N SER A 351 -29.21 -3.16 11.22
CA SER A 351 -30.14 -2.51 12.12
C SER A 351 -31.52 -3.18 12.09
N ALA A 352 -32.22 -3.15 13.22
CA ALA A 352 -33.63 -3.52 13.25
C ALA A 352 -34.43 -2.67 12.23
N GLU A 353 -35.31 -3.33 11.47
CA GLU A 353 -36.20 -2.65 10.54
C GLU A 353 -37.02 -1.57 11.25
N ALA A 354 -37.24 -0.44 10.59
CA ALA A 354 -38.00 0.66 11.18
C ALA A 354 -39.39 0.16 11.59
N ASN A 355 -39.81 0.50 12.82
CA ASN A 355 -41.07 0.01 13.42
C ASN A 355 -41.15 -1.49 13.71
N THR A 356 -40.05 -2.22 13.63
CA THR A 356 -39.98 -3.62 14.06
C THR A 356 -39.28 -3.77 15.41
N PRO A 357 -39.92 -4.34 16.44
CA PRO A 357 -39.32 -4.57 17.75
C PRO A 357 -38.49 -5.86 17.79
N LEU A 358 -37.76 -6.18 16.71
CA LEU A 358 -37.00 -7.42 16.55
C LEU A 358 -35.58 -7.15 16.07
N ALA A 359 -34.62 -7.94 16.56
CA ALA A 359 -33.25 -7.99 16.07
C ALA A 359 -32.98 -9.34 15.39
N ALA A 360 -32.27 -9.33 14.26
CA ALA A 360 -31.97 -10.53 13.49
C ALA A 360 -30.62 -11.13 13.86
N PHE A 361 -30.60 -12.42 14.14
CA PHE A 361 -29.40 -13.18 14.48
C PHE A 361 -29.31 -14.47 13.66
N ILE A 362 -28.10 -14.89 13.32
CA ILE A 362 -27.79 -16.17 12.71
C ILE A 362 -27.73 -17.24 13.80
N ALA A 363 -28.41 -18.36 13.58
CA ALA A 363 -28.36 -19.53 14.42
C ALA A 363 -27.41 -20.60 13.86
N SER A 364 -26.99 -21.53 14.72
CA SER A 364 -26.08 -22.65 14.38
C SER A 364 -26.59 -23.57 13.27
N ASP A 365 -27.90 -23.64 13.05
CA ASP A 365 -28.53 -24.35 11.94
C ASP A 365 -28.62 -23.52 10.64
N LYS A 366 -27.96 -22.35 10.59
CA LYS A 366 -28.00 -21.35 9.52
C LYS A 366 -29.38 -20.73 9.29
N SER A 367 -30.29 -20.85 10.26
CA SER A 367 -31.56 -20.09 10.28
C SER A 367 -31.36 -18.69 10.83
N VAL A 368 -32.29 -17.78 10.52
CA VAL A 368 -32.31 -16.44 11.13
C VAL A 368 -33.34 -16.42 12.26
N ALA A 369 -32.86 -16.23 13.49
CA ALA A 369 -33.68 -16.01 14.67
C ALA A 369 -33.98 -14.50 14.83
N LEU A 370 -35.26 -14.17 14.92
CA LEU A 370 -35.73 -12.80 15.15
C LEU A 370 -36.08 -12.66 16.63
N LEU A 371 -35.22 -11.95 17.37
CA LEU A 371 -35.27 -11.82 18.82
C LEU A 371 -36.04 -10.56 19.23
N ASP A 372 -36.92 -10.69 20.22
CA ASP A 372 -37.55 -9.53 20.87
C ASP A 372 -36.59 -8.83 21.87
N ARG A 373 -37.09 -7.77 22.52
CA ARG A 373 -36.38 -7.04 23.59
C ARG A 373 -35.92 -7.95 24.74
N ASP A 374 -36.62 -9.07 24.96
CA ASP A 374 -36.30 -10.07 25.97
C ASP A 374 -35.32 -11.15 25.49
N ALA A 375 -34.73 -10.98 24.30
CA ALA A 375 -33.92 -11.96 23.60
C ALA A 375 -34.63 -13.30 23.36
N ARG A 376 -35.98 -13.30 23.37
CA ARG A 376 -36.78 -14.48 23.03
C ARG A 376 -36.97 -14.53 21.52
N VAL A 377 -36.88 -15.73 20.96
CA VAL A 377 -37.16 -15.97 19.54
C VAL A 377 -38.65 -15.75 19.31
N ALA A 378 -39.01 -14.62 18.71
CA ALA A 378 -40.38 -14.33 18.32
C ALA A 378 -40.73 -15.05 17.01
N TYR A 379 -39.78 -15.08 16.08
CA TYR A 379 -39.92 -15.73 14.78
C TYR A 379 -38.60 -16.36 14.34
N ARG A 380 -38.68 -17.34 13.44
CA ARG A 380 -37.50 -17.95 12.83
C ARG A 380 -37.70 -18.15 11.34
N LEU A 381 -36.75 -17.65 10.55
CA LEU A 381 -36.71 -17.80 9.10
C LEU A 381 -35.74 -18.94 8.75
N ARG A 382 -36.21 -19.93 7.99
CA ARG A 382 -35.45 -21.14 7.62
C ARG A 382 -35.47 -21.37 6.12
N ALA A 383 -34.40 -21.97 5.60
CA ALA A 383 -34.38 -22.50 4.25
C ALA A 383 -34.79 -23.98 4.27
N GLU A 384 -35.88 -24.32 3.59
CA GLU A 384 -36.41 -25.68 3.52
C GLU A 384 -36.28 -26.26 2.12
N ARG A 385 -36.05 -27.58 2.04
CA ARG A 385 -36.03 -28.30 0.77
C ARG A 385 -37.42 -28.80 0.42
N GLY A 386 -37.95 -28.31 -0.71
CA GLY A 386 -39.15 -28.83 -1.35
C GLY A 386 -38.83 -29.63 -2.62
N PRO A 387 -39.86 -30.23 -3.27
CA PRO A 387 -39.70 -31.01 -4.50
C PRO A 387 -39.15 -30.22 -5.70
N LYS A 388 -39.25 -28.88 -5.67
CA LYS A 388 -38.88 -27.97 -6.75
C LYS A 388 -37.64 -27.11 -6.45
N GLY A 389 -36.97 -27.33 -5.31
CA GLY A 389 -35.85 -26.49 -4.86
C GLY A 389 -35.94 -26.11 -3.38
N ARG A 390 -35.05 -25.21 -2.94
CA ARG A 390 -35.09 -24.61 -1.61
C ARG A 390 -36.03 -23.40 -1.58
N HIS A 391 -36.66 -23.15 -0.45
CA HIS A 391 -37.51 -21.96 -0.25
C HIS A 391 -37.36 -21.44 1.17
N ALA A 392 -37.58 -20.14 1.35
CA ALA A 392 -37.67 -19.54 2.67
C ALA A 392 -39.01 -19.89 3.34
N ALA A 393 -38.97 -20.16 4.63
CA ALA A 393 -40.14 -20.45 5.45
C ALA A 393 -40.04 -19.70 6.78
N LEU A 394 -41.08 -18.95 7.14
CA LEU A 394 -41.16 -18.19 8.38
C LEU A 394 -42.02 -18.92 9.40
N TYR A 395 -41.49 -19.08 10.61
CA TYR A 395 -42.11 -19.77 11.73
C TYR A 395 -42.35 -18.82 12.89
N ASP A 396 -43.42 -19.04 13.65
CA ASP A 396 -43.63 -18.39 14.95
C ASP A 396 -42.80 -19.04 16.08
N ALA A 397 -42.85 -18.46 17.27
CA ALA A 397 -42.17 -18.95 18.46
C ALA A 397 -42.58 -20.38 18.89
N ALA A 398 -43.78 -20.84 18.50
CA ALA A 398 -44.26 -22.20 18.78
C ALA A 398 -43.85 -23.21 17.69
N GLY A 399 -43.20 -22.75 16.62
CA GLY A 399 -42.80 -23.56 15.48
C GLY A 399 -43.91 -23.79 14.45
N ALA A 400 -45.00 -23.01 14.49
CA ALA A 400 -46.03 -23.04 13.46
C ALA A 400 -45.58 -22.26 12.22
N LEU A 401 -45.76 -22.85 11.04
CA LEU A 401 -45.46 -22.22 9.76
C LEU A 401 -46.44 -21.06 9.51
N LEU A 402 -45.91 -19.85 9.34
CA LEU A 402 -46.68 -18.65 9.05
C LEU A 402 -46.63 -18.26 7.56
N TRP A 403 -45.51 -18.51 6.90
CA TRP A 403 -45.31 -18.14 5.50
C TRP A 403 -44.29 -19.03 4.81
N GLN A 404 -44.50 -19.22 3.50
CA GLN A 404 -43.61 -19.98 2.63
C GLN A 404 -43.38 -19.19 1.34
N GLY A 405 -42.12 -18.99 0.99
CA GLY A 405 -41.69 -18.33 -0.26
C GLY A 405 -41.72 -19.26 -1.47
N ALA A 406 -41.37 -18.68 -2.63
CA ALA A 406 -41.20 -19.44 -3.86
C ALA A 406 -40.00 -20.39 -3.77
N PRO A 407 -40.04 -21.57 -4.43
CA PRO A 407 -38.90 -22.47 -4.50
C PRO A 407 -37.91 -22.08 -5.60
N HIS A 408 -36.61 -22.06 -5.24
CA HIS A 408 -35.48 -21.75 -6.11
C HIS A 408 -34.44 -22.89 -6.09
N ALA A 409 -33.68 -23.04 -7.18
CA ALA A 409 -32.66 -24.09 -7.27
C ALA A 409 -31.47 -23.83 -6.32
N ALA A 410 -31.04 -22.57 -6.25
CA ALA A 410 -30.07 -22.04 -5.30
C ALA A 410 -30.73 -20.89 -4.52
N GLN A 411 -30.25 -20.63 -3.30
CA GLN A 411 -30.79 -19.60 -2.42
C GLN A 411 -29.61 -18.98 -1.68
N HIS A 412 -29.57 -17.66 -1.61
CA HIS A 412 -28.65 -16.94 -0.74
C HIS A 412 -28.96 -17.31 0.72
N MET A 413 -27.92 -17.56 1.51
CA MET A 413 -28.02 -17.90 2.92
C MET A 413 -27.14 -16.94 3.71
N PRO A 414 -27.61 -16.40 4.85
CA PRO A 414 -26.73 -15.61 5.70
C PRO A 414 -25.62 -16.49 6.26
N HIS A 415 -24.40 -15.97 6.23
CA HIS A 415 -23.19 -16.66 6.66
C HIS A 415 -22.64 -16.04 7.96
N PRO A 416 -22.15 -16.84 8.92
CA PRO A 416 -21.48 -16.30 10.09
C PRO A 416 -20.20 -15.55 9.69
N PHE A 417 -20.06 -14.33 10.17
CA PHE A 417 -18.92 -13.44 10.00
C PHE A 417 -18.04 -13.37 11.26
N PHE A 418 -18.63 -13.27 12.46
CA PHE A 418 -17.86 -13.13 13.71
C PHE A 418 -17.42 -14.49 14.29
N SER A 419 -18.21 -15.53 14.08
CA SER A 419 -18.05 -16.86 14.68
C SER A 419 -17.39 -17.86 13.72
N VAL A 420 -16.55 -17.38 12.80
CA VAL A 420 -15.81 -18.22 11.86
C VAL A 420 -14.84 -19.12 12.62
N SER A 421 -14.84 -20.41 12.33
CA SER A 421 -13.86 -21.34 12.90
C SER A 421 -12.51 -21.20 12.22
N ALA A 422 -11.42 -21.38 12.96
CA ALA A 422 -10.06 -21.36 12.41
C ALA A 422 -9.88 -22.32 11.22
N ASP A 423 -10.51 -23.50 11.25
CA ASP A 423 -10.43 -24.48 10.16
C ASP A 423 -11.11 -24.00 8.86
N ALA A 424 -12.03 -23.02 8.93
CA ALA A 424 -12.70 -22.48 7.75
C ALA A 424 -11.85 -21.45 6.98
N LEU A 425 -10.70 -21.08 7.54
CA LEU A 425 -9.71 -20.16 6.96
C LEU A 425 -8.50 -20.89 6.38
N LEU A 426 -8.56 -22.23 6.32
CA LEU A 426 -7.56 -23.05 5.66
C LEU A 426 -7.82 -23.02 4.14
N GLU A 427 -6.76 -22.86 3.35
CA GLU A 427 -6.87 -22.75 1.88
C GLU A 427 -6.38 -24.01 1.17
N ALA A 428 -5.20 -24.51 1.56
CA ALA A 428 -4.54 -25.62 0.87
C ALA A 428 -4.84 -27.00 1.48
N ILE A 429 -5.45 -27.05 2.67
CA ILE A 429 -5.82 -28.27 3.38
C ILE A 429 -7.23 -28.17 3.96
N ASP A 430 -8.02 -29.24 3.88
CA ASP A 430 -9.38 -29.26 4.44
C ASP A 430 -9.38 -29.32 5.99
N SER A 431 -8.28 -29.82 6.56
CA SER A 431 -8.10 -29.96 8.01
C SER A 431 -6.62 -29.99 8.37
N VAL A 432 -6.30 -29.57 9.60
CA VAL A 432 -4.97 -29.74 10.21
C VAL A 432 -4.54 -31.21 10.27
N ASP A 433 -5.48 -32.16 10.26
CA ASP A 433 -5.16 -33.59 10.19
C ASP A 433 -4.51 -34.00 8.85
N ASP A 434 -4.74 -33.24 7.77
CA ASP A 434 -4.18 -33.48 6.44
C ASP A 434 -2.80 -32.84 6.24
N LEU A 435 -2.35 -32.01 7.20
CA LEU A 435 -1.10 -31.25 7.15
C LEU A 435 0.13 -32.10 6.80
N ILE A 436 0.27 -33.28 7.43
CA ILE A 436 1.43 -34.15 7.20
C ILE A 436 1.46 -34.68 5.77
N THR A 437 0.30 -35.11 5.25
CA THR A 437 0.19 -35.59 3.87
C THR A 437 0.52 -34.48 2.87
N PHE A 438 0.07 -33.25 3.14
CA PHE A 438 0.34 -32.08 2.32
C PHE A 438 1.83 -31.72 2.29
N VAL A 439 2.47 -31.66 3.47
CA VAL A 439 3.91 -31.43 3.62
C VAL A 439 4.72 -32.49 2.87
N GLU A 440 4.38 -33.77 3.00
CA GLU A 440 5.09 -34.84 2.27
C GLU A 440 5.00 -34.67 0.74
N ALA A 441 3.88 -34.15 0.23
CA ALA A 441 3.71 -33.85 -1.19
C ALA A 441 4.55 -32.64 -1.63
N MET A 442 4.59 -31.57 -0.82
CA MET A 442 5.47 -30.42 -1.08
C MET A 442 6.94 -30.84 -1.15
N MET A 443 7.38 -31.65 -0.19
CA MET A 443 8.74 -32.17 -0.15
C MET A 443 9.09 -33.00 -1.38
N LEU A 444 8.14 -33.81 -1.87
CA LEU A 444 8.34 -34.59 -3.09
C LEU A 444 8.50 -33.67 -4.31
N LYS A 445 7.70 -32.60 -4.41
CA LYS A 445 7.81 -31.61 -5.49
C LYS A 445 9.17 -30.89 -5.46
N ALA A 446 9.64 -30.48 -4.27
CA ALA A 446 10.97 -29.89 -4.12
C ALA A 446 12.09 -30.88 -4.52
N GLU A 447 11.97 -32.15 -4.15
CA GLU A 447 12.90 -33.21 -4.57
C GLU A 447 12.88 -33.44 -6.09
N GLU A 448 11.71 -33.43 -6.74
CA GLU A 448 11.58 -33.53 -8.20
C GLU A 448 12.22 -32.34 -8.92
N LYS A 449 11.97 -31.11 -8.45
CA LYS A 449 12.63 -29.89 -8.94
C LYS A 449 14.16 -30.02 -8.83
N LEU A 450 14.66 -30.50 -7.68
CA LEU A 450 16.09 -30.69 -7.43
C LEU A 450 16.74 -31.74 -8.35
N HIS A 451 16.07 -32.86 -8.61
CA HIS A 451 16.57 -33.88 -9.55
C HIS A 451 16.53 -33.44 -11.02
N ASN A 452 15.74 -32.40 -11.34
CA ASN A 452 15.60 -31.84 -12.68
C ASN A 452 16.23 -30.43 -12.82
N ILE A 453 17.21 -30.11 -11.98
CA ILE A 453 17.83 -28.77 -11.90
C ILE A 453 18.46 -28.29 -13.22
N ASP A 454 18.87 -29.21 -14.10
CA ASP A 454 19.43 -28.88 -15.41
C ASP A 454 18.38 -28.32 -16.38
N ALA A 455 17.11 -28.70 -16.23
CA ALA A 455 16.01 -28.15 -17.02
C ALA A 455 15.66 -26.73 -16.55
N LEU A 456 15.68 -26.48 -15.23
CA LEU A 456 15.42 -25.17 -14.64
C LEU A 456 16.45 -24.11 -15.09
N LEU A 457 17.71 -24.50 -15.23
CA LEU A 457 18.78 -23.59 -15.70
C LEU A 457 18.86 -23.40 -17.22
N GLN A 458 18.14 -24.22 -17.99
CA GLN A 458 18.05 -24.08 -19.45
C GLN A 458 16.78 -23.35 -19.88
N ALA A 459 15.86 -23.10 -18.94
CA ALA A 459 14.74 -22.20 -19.17
C ALA A 459 15.29 -20.79 -19.42
N PRO A 460 14.84 -20.08 -20.47
CA PRO A 460 15.18 -18.67 -20.63
C PRO A 460 14.68 -17.90 -19.40
N ASP A 461 15.50 -17.02 -18.83
CA ASP A 461 15.07 -16.09 -17.78
C ASP A 461 13.76 -15.42 -18.23
N GLY A 462 12.66 -15.73 -17.54
CA GLY A 462 11.31 -15.25 -17.88
C GLY A 462 10.26 -16.30 -18.26
N THR A 463 10.41 -17.58 -17.91
CA THR A 463 9.27 -18.52 -17.92
C THR A 463 9.09 -19.17 -16.56
N ASP A 464 8.57 -18.41 -15.60
CA ASP A 464 7.83 -18.96 -14.46
C ASP A 464 6.48 -19.48 -14.97
N GLU A 465 6.50 -20.64 -15.62
CA GLU A 465 5.29 -21.45 -15.81
C GLU A 465 5.31 -22.52 -14.70
N ASP A 466 4.75 -22.19 -13.53
CA ASP A 466 4.06 -23.10 -12.57
C ASP A 466 4.19 -22.65 -11.09
N GLU A 467 3.94 -21.38 -10.75
CA GLU A 467 3.34 -21.05 -9.45
C GLU A 467 2.10 -20.16 -9.67
N ASP A 468 0.95 -20.67 -9.23
CA ASP A 468 -0.34 -20.00 -9.24
C ASP A 468 -0.26 -18.72 -8.39
N GLU A 469 0.11 -17.60 -9.00
CA GLU A 469 -0.11 -16.25 -8.47
C GLU A 469 -1.60 -15.91 -8.58
N ASP A 470 -2.36 -16.31 -7.56
CA ASP A 470 -3.47 -15.50 -7.08
C ASP A 470 -2.93 -14.61 -5.94
N ASP A 471 -1.91 -13.80 -6.24
CA ASP A 471 -1.60 -12.58 -5.47
C ASP A 471 -2.30 -11.45 -6.24
N ASP A 472 -3.52 -11.14 -5.80
CA ASP A 472 -4.23 -9.94 -6.25
C ASP A 472 -3.40 -8.70 -5.86
N GLU A 473 -2.99 -7.94 -6.89
CA GLU A 473 -2.82 -6.48 -6.94
C GLU A 473 -2.33 -5.77 -5.66
N ASP A 474 -1.01 -5.50 -5.55
CA ASP A 474 -0.43 -4.20 -5.10
C ASP A 474 1.09 -4.20 -4.78
N ASP A 475 1.87 -5.24 -5.11
CA ASP A 475 3.33 -5.21 -4.92
C ASP A 475 4.09 -4.90 -6.24
N GLU A 476 3.89 -3.70 -6.81
CA GLU A 476 4.78 -3.15 -7.87
C GLU A 476 6.14 -2.66 -7.32
N ASP A 477 6.41 -2.81 -6.01
CA ASP A 477 7.65 -2.34 -5.37
C ASP A 477 8.70 -3.46 -5.14
N ASP A 478 8.39 -4.74 -5.38
CA ASP A 478 9.30 -5.86 -5.09
C ASP A 478 10.08 -6.38 -6.33
N GLU A 479 9.75 -5.94 -7.54
CA GLU A 479 10.54 -6.31 -8.75
C GLU A 479 11.97 -5.74 -8.72
N ASP A 480 12.21 -4.70 -7.91
CA ASP A 480 13.54 -4.10 -7.74
C ASP A 480 14.45 -4.86 -6.74
N GLU A 481 13.91 -5.76 -5.90
CA GLU A 481 14.72 -6.54 -4.92
C GLU A 481 15.26 -7.87 -5.48
N ASP A 482 14.62 -8.46 -6.50
CA ASP A 482 15.05 -9.74 -7.09
C ASP A 482 16.26 -9.59 -8.05
N ASP A 483 16.67 -8.37 -8.42
CA ASP A 483 17.86 -8.11 -9.23
C ASP A 483 19.18 -8.21 -8.44
N ASP A 484 19.13 -8.22 -7.11
CA ASP A 484 20.29 -8.30 -6.21
C ASP A 484 20.69 -9.73 -5.78
N LEU A 485 19.87 -10.74 -6.09
CA LEU A 485 20.11 -12.15 -5.71
C LEU A 485 21.19 -12.82 -6.57
N ASP A 486 22.13 -13.58 -5.97
CA ASP A 486 23.11 -14.37 -6.72
C ASP A 486 22.40 -15.47 -7.53
N SER A 487 22.98 -15.87 -8.66
CA SER A 487 22.56 -17.00 -9.50
C SER A 487 22.27 -18.30 -8.73
N ASP A 488 22.99 -18.55 -7.62
CA ASP A 488 22.74 -19.71 -6.75
C ASP A 488 21.51 -19.51 -5.83
N GLU A 489 21.19 -18.28 -5.42
CA GLU A 489 20.03 -17.92 -4.60
C GLU A 489 18.75 -17.98 -5.44
N LYS A 490 18.78 -17.41 -6.67
CA LYS A 490 17.69 -17.58 -7.66
C LYS A 490 17.42 -19.06 -7.96
N LEU A 491 18.47 -19.87 -8.06
CA LEU A 491 18.34 -21.31 -8.24
C LEU A 491 17.81 -22.03 -6.99
N ALA A 492 18.18 -21.59 -5.79
CA ALA A 492 17.63 -22.13 -4.56
C ALA A 492 16.13 -21.81 -4.40
N LYS A 493 15.72 -20.58 -4.74
CA LYS A 493 14.31 -20.13 -4.77
C LYS A 493 13.49 -20.99 -5.74
N SER A 494 13.96 -21.18 -6.97
CA SER A 494 13.26 -21.99 -7.99
C SER A 494 13.11 -23.48 -7.64
N VAL A 495 14.10 -24.08 -6.95
CA VAL A 495 14.02 -25.48 -6.48
C VAL A 495 13.13 -25.63 -5.24
N SER A 496 12.99 -24.57 -4.45
CA SER A 496 12.17 -24.58 -3.25
C SER A 496 10.67 -24.64 -3.58
N THR A 497 9.85 -24.95 -2.58
CA THR A 497 8.39 -24.92 -2.68
C THR A 497 7.82 -24.16 -1.49
N SER A 498 7.01 -23.14 -1.77
CA SER A 498 6.31 -22.34 -0.76
C SER A 498 4.80 -22.48 -0.94
N ARG A 499 4.06 -22.63 0.17
CA ARG A 499 2.60 -22.71 0.17
C ARG A 499 1.99 -22.05 1.41
N ARG A 500 1.04 -21.14 1.21
CA ARG A 500 0.13 -20.63 2.25
C ARG A 500 -0.93 -21.70 2.54
N ILE A 501 -1.16 -21.99 3.82
CA ILE A 501 -2.14 -22.99 4.27
C ILE A 501 -3.30 -22.38 5.06
N TYR A 502 -3.15 -21.15 5.53
CA TYR A 502 -4.12 -20.42 6.32
C TYR A 502 -4.02 -18.94 5.99
N GLN A 503 -5.18 -18.29 5.79
CA GLN A 503 -5.29 -16.85 5.61
C GLN A 503 -6.46 -16.31 6.44
N SER A 504 -6.16 -15.31 7.27
CA SER A 504 -7.18 -14.47 7.89
C SER A 504 -6.98 -13.05 7.42
N TYR A 505 -8.03 -12.39 6.93
CA TYR A 505 -7.99 -11.01 6.47
C TYR A 505 -9.16 -10.21 7.06
N VAL A 506 -8.90 -8.99 7.52
CA VAL A 506 -9.88 -8.01 7.99
C VAL A 506 -9.54 -6.65 7.39
N ASP A 507 -10.45 -6.13 6.57
CA ASP A 507 -10.36 -4.79 5.99
C ASP A 507 -10.34 -3.69 7.08
N GLY A 508 -9.60 -2.61 6.84
CA GLY A 508 -9.42 -1.54 7.82
C GLY A 508 -10.68 -0.75 8.15
N HIS A 509 -11.67 -0.68 7.25
CA HIS A 509 -12.98 -0.12 7.56
C HIS A 509 -13.72 -0.99 8.58
N VAL A 510 -13.67 -2.30 8.39
CA VAL A 510 -14.29 -3.29 9.28
C VAL A 510 -13.57 -3.30 10.63
N ASN A 511 -12.23 -3.27 10.64
CA ASN A 511 -11.43 -3.22 11.86
C ASN A 511 -11.71 -1.94 12.67
N ALA A 512 -11.92 -0.80 12.01
CA ALA A 512 -12.28 0.46 12.66
C ALA A 512 -13.67 0.43 13.35
N VAL A 513 -14.57 -0.45 12.90
CA VAL A 513 -15.90 -0.64 13.49
C VAL A 513 -15.87 -1.72 14.58
N TYR A 514 -15.09 -2.78 14.38
CA TYR A 514 -15.00 -3.95 15.25
C TYR A 514 -13.58 -4.19 15.74
N GLU A 515 -13.03 -3.25 16.52
CA GLU A 515 -11.66 -3.31 17.06
C GLU A 515 -11.33 -4.63 17.80
N PHE A 516 -12.34 -5.32 18.34
CA PHE A 516 -12.16 -6.62 18.99
C PHE A 516 -11.79 -7.75 18.03
N LEU A 517 -12.09 -7.63 16.73
CA LEU A 517 -11.81 -8.67 15.74
C LEU A 517 -10.32 -8.87 15.55
N SER A 518 -9.53 -7.79 15.58
CA SER A 518 -8.07 -7.83 15.49
C SER A 518 -7.48 -8.87 16.44
N TYR A 519 -7.71 -8.64 17.73
CA TYR A 519 -7.25 -9.50 18.82
C TYR A 519 -7.76 -10.95 18.71
N GLU A 520 -8.97 -11.15 18.18
CA GLU A 520 -9.54 -12.49 18.01
C GLU A 520 -8.95 -13.23 16.82
N ARG A 521 -8.68 -12.54 15.71
CA ARG A 521 -8.02 -13.10 14.52
C ARG A 521 -6.56 -13.43 14.81
N GLU A 522 -5.85 -12.58 15.56
CA GLU A 522 -4.50 -12.85 16.03
C GLU A 522 -4.45 -14.14 16.86
N ARG A 523 -5.26 -14.23 17.93
CA ARG A 523 -5.33 -15.43 18.79
C ARG A 523 -5.74 -16.69 18.06
N MET A 524 -6.66 -16.57 17.10
CA MET A 524 -7.09 -17.70 16.29
C MET A 524 -5.94 -18.21 15.40
N SER A 525 -5.19 -17.30 14.80
CA SER A 525 -4.04 -17.61 13.94
C SER A 525 -2.90 -18.23 14.76
N GLU A 526 -2.59 -17.69 15.94
CA GLU A 526 -1.64 -18.27 16.90
C GLU A 526 -2.04 -19.69 17.34
N ALA A 527 -3.33 -19.91 17.63
CA ALA A 527 -3.85 -21.21 18.03
C ALA A 527 -3.78 -22.23 16.87
N MET A 528 -4.06 -21.78 15.65
CA MET A 528 -3.90 -22.61 14.44
C MET A 528 -2.42 -22.96 14.22
N TYR A 529 -1.53 -21.97 14.28
CA TYR A 529 -0.08 -22.18 14.18
C TYR A 529 0.42 -23.17 15.23
N THR A 530 -0.04 -23.05 16.47
CA THR A 530 0.28 -23.98 17.56
C THR A 530 -0.16 -25.41 17.24
N ARG A 531 -1.39 -25.61 16.73
CA ARG A 531 -1.88 -26.94 16.30
C ARG A 531 -1.04 -27.52 15.17
N CYS A 532 -0.67 -26.71 14.17
CA CYS A 532 0.21 -27.12 13.08
C CYS A 532 1.60 -27.52 13.61
N MET A 533 2.19 -26.68 14.47
CA MET A 533 3.47 -26.93 15.14
C MET A 533 3.45 -28.23 15.95
N GLU A 534 2.41 -28.49 16.75
CA GLU A 534 2.29 -29.74 17.53
C GLU A 534 2.28 -30.98 16.63
N ARG A 535 1.61 -30.91 15.46
CA ARG A 535 1.59 -32.01 14.48
C ARG A 535 2.94 -32.23 13.83
N LEU A 536 3.61 -31.15 13.41
CA LEU A 536 4.94 -31.22 12.82
C LEU A 536 5.96 -31.76 13.84
N VAL A 537 5.92 -31.28 15.09
CA VAL A 537 6.80 -31.78 16.17
C VAL A 537 6.52 -33.24 16.51
N ALA A 538 5.25 -33.66 16.52
CA ALA A 538 4.89 -35.05 16.78
C ALA A 538 5.40 -36.00 15.68
N HIS A 539 5.48 -35.53 14.42
CA HIS A 539 5.93 -36.32 13.29
C HIS A 539 7.45 -36.29 13.08
N PHE A 540 8.06 -35.10 13.07
CA PHE A 540 9.48 -34.89 12.76
C PHE A 540 10.39 -34.75 13.99
N GLY A 541 9.82 -34.63 15.20
CA GLY A 541 10.56 -34.34 16.43
C GLY A 541 10.73 -32.83 16.68
N PRO A 542 11.57 -32.41 17.65
CA PRO A 542 11.79 -30.99 17.91
C PRO A 542 12.50 -30.32 16.73
N ALA A 543 12.11 -29.07 16.43
CA ALA A 543 12.76 -28.25 15.40
C ALA A 543 14.24 -28.00 15.71
N ASP A 544 15.04 -27.84 14.66
CA ASP A 544 16.46 -27.56 14.75
C ASP A 544 16.70 -26.06 15.04
N PRO A 545 17.51 -25.71 16.05
CA PRO A 545 17.77 -24.31 16.42
C PRO A 545 18.79 -23.60 15.51
N ASP A 546 19.43 -24.29 14.56
CA ASP A 546 20.47 -23.77 13.66
C ASP A 546 20.30 -24.35 12.23
N PRO A 547 19.21 -23.99 11.51
CA PRO A 547 19.01 -24.42 10.13
C PRO A 547 20.06 -23.79 9.19
N ASP A 548 20.44 -24.55 8.15
CA ASP A 548 21.46 -24.17 7.16
C ASP A 548 20.82 -24.22 5.76
N VAL A 549 20.03 -23.19 5.45
CA VAL A 549 19.28 -23.01 4.19
C VAL A 549 20.03 -22.06 3.24
N PRO A 550 19.99 -22.29 1.92
CA PRO A 550 20.82 -21.57 0.94
C PRO A 550 20.48 -20.09 0.79
N ASP A 551 19.22 -19.70 0.97
CA ASP A 551 18.64 -18.39 0.65
C ASP A 551 18.80 -17.33 1.76
N GLY A 552 19.48 -17.65 2.88
CA GLY A 552 19.65 -16.71 3.99
C GLY A 552 18.37 -16.33 4.77
N SER A 553 17.18 -16.50 4.18
CA SER A 553 15.88 -16.20 4.77
C SER A 553 15.24 -17.49 5.28
N PRO A 554 15.39 -17.74 6.58
CA PRO A 554 14.23 -17.58 7.44
C PRO A 554 14.60 -16.54 8.49
N GLY A 555 13.86 -15.44 8.51
CA GLY A 555 13.97 -14.41 9.54
C GLY A 555 14.11 -15.03 10.94
N ASP A 556 15.03 -14.48 11.73
CA ASP A 556 15.02 -14.54 13.20
C ASP A 556 14.53 -15.82 13.93
N GLY A 557 14.86 -17.02 13.46
CA GLY A 557 14.66 -18.25 14.26
C GLY A 557 13.32 -18.97 14.06
N LEU A 558 12.84 -19.01 12.81
CA LEU A 558 11.72 -19.88 12.43
C LEU A 558 11.98 -21.38 12.74
N PRO A 559 10.97 -22.13 13.21
CA PRO A 559 11.10 -23.57 13.41
C PRO A 559 11.33 -24.29 12.08
N ALA A 560 12.39 -25.08 12.00
CA ALA A 560 12.73 -25.86 10.82
C ALA A 560 13.14 -27.30 11.16
N TRP A 561 12.82 -28.25 10.28
CA TRP A 561 13.19 -29.66 10.39
C TRP A 561 14.03 -30.10 9.20
N GLN A 562 15.11 -30.80 9.51
CA GLN A 562 15.94 -31.44 8.50
C GLN A 562 15.35 -32.81 8.16
N VAL A 563 15.14 -33.08 6.88
CA VAL A 563 14.56 -34.34 6.40
C VAL A 563 15.36 -34.89 5.24
N ALA A 564 15.61 -36.20 5.24
CA ALA A 564 16.38 -36.86 4.19
C ALA A 564 15.57 -36.99 2.88
N LEU A 565 16.24 -36.83 1.73
CA LEU A 565 15.68 -37.13 0.41
C LEU A 565 15.26 -38.60 0.31
N ARG A 566 14.20 -38.87 -0.44
CA ARG A 566 13.75 -40.25 -0.72
C ARG A 566 14.71 -40.94 -1.69
N GLN A 567 15.20 -40.20 -2.67
CA GLN A 567 16.18 -40.63 -3.66
C GLN A 567 17.44 -39.77 -3.54
N PRO A 568 18.61 -40.40 -3.30
CA PRO A 568 19.86 -39.65 -3.26
C PRO A 568 20.17 -38.95 -4.57
N ILE A 569 20.74 -37.76 -4.51
CA ILE A 569 21.23 -37.02 -5.68
C ILE A 569 22.29 -37.83 -6.44
N ALA A 570 22.35 -37.67 -7.76
CA ALA A 570 23.36 -38.33 -8.58
C ALA A 570 24.73 -37.67 -8.44
N GLY A 571 25.80 -38.47 -8.38
CA GLY A 571 27.18 -37.96 -8.38
C GLY A 571 28.11 -38.66 -7.39
N PRO A 572 29.38 -38.23 -7.32
CA PRO A 572 30.37 -38.81 -6.42
C PRO A 572 30.03 -38.64 -4.93
N ASP A 573 29.20 -37.64 -4.60
CA ASP A 573 28.79 -37.33 -3.23
C ASP A 573 27.42 -37.94 -2.84
N ALA A 574 26.76 -38.68 -3.75
CA ALA A 574 25.53 -39.43 -3.47
C ALA A 574 25.55 -40.28 -2.18
N PRO A 575 26.68 -40.91 -1.77
CA PRO A 575 26.73 -41.70 -0.54
C PRO A 575 26.71 -40.88 0.76
N ARG A 576 26.87 -39.54 0.71
CA ARG A 576 26.95 -38.69 1.90
C ARG A 576 25.54 -38.32 2.38
N PRO A 577 25.16 -38.62 3.63
CA PRO A 577 23.86 -38.24 4.15
C PRO A 577 23.59 -36.73 4.10
N GLU A 578 24.62 -35.91 4.31
CA GLU A 578 24.50 -34.44 4.39
C GLU A 578 24.20 -33.79 3.04
N SER A 579 24.54 -34.46 1.94
CA SER A 579 24.25 -34.06 0.56
C SER A 579 22.85 -34.48 0.08
N ASN A 580 22.02 -35.02 0.98
CA ASN A 580 20.70 -35.57 0.65
C ASN A 580 19.65 -35.10 1.67
N GLN A 581 19.58 -33.80 1.93
CA GLN A 581 18.72 -33.20 2.96
C GLN A 581 17.88 -32.03 2.41
N LEU A 582 16.61 -31.98 2.80
CA LEU A 582 15.73 -30.83 2.68
C LEU A 582 15.49 -30.21 4.06
N TRP A 583 15.18 -28.92 4.07
CA TRP A 583 14.65 -28.18 5.20
C TRP A 583 13.17 -27.93 4.98
N LEU A 584 12.37 -28.22 5.99
CA LEU A 584 10.97 -27.84 6.09
C LEU A 584 10.84 -26.78 7.18
N SER A 585 10.24 -25.63 6.89
CA SER A 585 9.93 -24.59 7.88
C SER A 585 8.47 -24.17 7.82
N ILE A 586 7.99 -23.60 8.93
CA ILE A 586 6.65 -23.04 9.06
C ILE A 586 6.74 -21.64 9.65
N ASP A 587 6.03 -20.70 9.03
CA ASP A 587 6.00 -19.30 9.41
C ASP A 587 4.59 -18.82 9.74
N LEU A 588 4.49 -17.85 10.64
CA LEU A 588 3.29 -17.08 10.94
C LEU A 588 3.60 -15.62 10.62
N GLU A 589 3.14 -15.16 9.46
CA GLU A 589 3.28 -13.79 9.00
C GLU A 589 2.06 -12.97 9.43
N SER A 590 2.27 -11.71 9.79
CA SER A 590 1.21 -10.76 10.13
C SER A 590 1.62 -9.34 9.77
N ASP A 591 0.70 -8.56 9.22
CA ASP A 591 0.89 -7.10 9.04
C ASP A 591 -0.36 -6.33 9.51
N ASN A 592 -0.08 -5.20 10.14
CA ASN A 592 -1.01 -4.31 10.82
C ASN A 592 -0.75 -2.82 10.49
N GLY A 593 0.07 -2.50 9.47
CA GLY A 593 0.67 -1.19 9.26
C GLY A 593 -0.26 -0.10 8.68
N ASP A 594 -1.20 -0.47 7.81
CA ASP A 594 -2.06 0.44 7.04
C ASP A 594 -3.51 0.53 7.57
N GLY A 595 -3.85 -0.31 8.55
CA GLY A 595 -5.19 -0.45 9.12
C GLY A 595 -5.92 -1.72 8.68
N ASN A 596 -5.51 -2.33 7.58
CA ASN A 596 -5.84 -3.71 7.26
C ASN A 596 -5.09 -4.63 8.21
N GLU A 597 -5.66 -5.81 8.43
CA GLU A 597 -5.07 -6.80 9.30
C GLU A 597 -5.17 -8.17 8.69
N TRP A 598 -4.01 -8.80 8.50
CA TRP A 598 -3.95 -10.14 7.95
C TRP A 598 -2.93 -11.00 8.67
N HIS A 599 -3.22 -12.31 8.66
CA HIS A 599 -2.40 -13.33 9.29
C HIS A 599 -2.32 -14.54 8.37
N ASN A 600 -1.10 -14.94 8.01
CA ASN A 600 -0.83 -16.06 7.12
C ASN A 600 -0.01 -17.13 7.83
N ILE A 601 -0.33 -18.40 7.58
CA ILE A 601 0.59 -19.49 7.92
C ILE A 601 1.14 -20.05 6.62
N ARG A 602 2.47 -19.99 6.46
CA ARG A 602 3.17 -20.48 5.27
C ARG A 602 4.09 -21.64 5.62
N LEU A 603 4.20 -22.58 4.69
CA LEU A 603 5.15 -23.68 4.71
C LEU A 603 6.17 -23.48 3.61
N LEU A 604 7.44 -23.70 3.93
CA LEU A 604 8.54 -23.62 2.98
C LEU A 604 9.32 -24.93 3.03
N CYS A 605 9.62 -25.49 1.85
CA CYS A 605 10.55 -26.61 1.72
C CYS A 605 11.67 -26.26 0.74
N SER A 606 12.92 -26.32 1.21
CA SER A 606 14.11 -25.91 0.46
C SER A 606 15.26 -26.93 0.62
N PRO A 607 16.10 -27.18 -0.39
CA PRO A 607 17.28 -28.04 -0.23
C PRO A 607 18.28 -27.45 0.77
N SER A 608 19.04 -28.29 1.48
CA SER A 608 20.18 -27.79 2.26
C SER A 608 21.27 -27.23 1.33
N LYS A 609 22.09 -26.32 1.83
CA LYS A 609 23.24 -25.76 1.07
C LYS A 609 24.15 -26.85 0.50
N GLU A 610 24.48 -27.87 1.29
CA GLU A 610 25.32 -28.99 0.84
C GLU A 610 24.62 -29.91 -0.18
N THR A 611 23.29 -30.01 -0.14
CA THR A 611 22.49 -30.79 -1.10
C THR A 611 22.44 -30.08 -2.46
N LEU A 612 22.17 -28.78 -2.46
CA LEU A 612 22.19 -27.96 -3.68
C LEU A 612 23.58 -27.98 -4.32
N GLU A 613 24.64 -27.74 -3.54
CA GLU A 613 26.02 -27.82 -4.01
C GLU A 613 26.38 -29.17 -4.65
N ALA A 614 25.90 -30.28 -4.07
CA ALA A 614 26.22 -31.61 -4.55
C ALA A 614 25.41 -31.99 -5.80
N ALA A 615 24.16 -31.51 -5.92
CA ALA A 615 23.39 -31.60 -7.16
C ALA A 615 24.08 -30.83 -8.32
N LEU A 616 24.61 -29.64 -8.04
CA LEU A 616 25.41 -28.85 -9.00
C LEU A 616 26.72 -29.56 -9.39
N ALA A 617 27.38 -30.25 -8.45
CA ALA A 617 28.66 -30.94 -8.69
C ALA A 617 28.52 -32.25 -9.49
N GLY A 618 27.33 -32.88 -9.49
CA GLY A 618 27.03 -34.09 -10.26
C GLY A 618 26.94 -33.89 -11.78
N ARG A 619 27.11 -32.66 -12.26
CA ARG A 619 26.98 -32.27 -13.67
C ARG A 619 28.05 -32.86 -14.57
N CYS A 620 27.64 -33.26 -15.78
CA CYS A 620 28.57 -33.50 -16.88
C CYS A 620 29.04 -32.12 -17.42
N PRO A 621 30.34 -31.91 -17.69
CA PRO A 621 30.84 -30.59 -18.04
C PRO A 621 30.30 -30.13 -19.40
N ALA A 622 29.65 -28.97 -19.44
CA ALA A 622 29.37 -28.23 -20.66
C ALA A 622 30.68 -27.61 -21.22
N ALA A 623 30.72 -27.38 -22.53
CA ALA A 623 31.88 -26.82 -23.24
C ALA A 623 32.25 -25.40 -22.73
N PRO A 624 33.52 -24.95 -22.89
CA PRO A 624 33.98 -23.69 -22.32
C PRO A 624 33.18 -22.50 -22.89
N ALA A 625 32.88 -21.56 -22.00
CA ALA A 625 32.18 -20.33 -22.32
C ALA A 625 32.86 -19.57 -23.48
N PRO A 626 32.09 -19.02 -24.44
CA PRO A 626 32.64 -18.20 -25.50
C PRO A 626 33.23 -16.91 -24.91
N ALA A 627 34.25 -16.39 -25.59
CA ALA A 627 34.89 -15.13 -25.21
C ALA A 627 33.86 -14.00 -25.16
N VAL A 628 33.84 -13.27 -24.04
CA VAL A 628 33.02 -12.06 -23.87
C VAL A 628 33.51 -11.02 -24.88
N GLU A 629 32.71 -10.79 -25.91
CA GLU A 629 32.81 -9.60 -26.76
C GLU A 629 32.37 -8.40 -25.92
N VAL A 630 33.32 -7.50 -25.65
CA VAL A 630 32.99 -6.14 -25.20
C VAL A 630 32.20 -5.49 -26.34
N LYS A 631 30.90 -5.31 -26.15
CA LYS A 631 30.06 -4.63 -27.14
C LYS A 631 30.54 -3.18 -27.28
N PRO A 632 30.89 -2.72 -28.50
CA PRO A 632 31.29 -1.35 -28.72
C PRO A 632 30.11 -0.39 -28.51
N VAL A 633 30.40 0.83 -28.06
CA VAL A 633 29.43 1.94 -28.01
C VAL A 633 28.82 2.14 -29.40
N PRO A 634 27.48 2.17 -29.55
CA PRO A 634 26.80 2.37 -30.82
C PRO A 634 27.27 3.64 -31.55
N GLN A 635 27.67 3.52 -32.82
CA GLN A 635 28.17 4.64 -33.64
C GLN A 635 27.19 5.10 -34.72
N THR A 636 26.10 4.37 -34.93
CA THR A 636 25.08 4.70 -35.94
C THR A 636 23.68 4.81 -35.34
N ALA A 637 22.78 5.56 -36.01
CA ALA A 637 21.40 5.72 -35.55
C ALA A 637 20.65 4.38 -35.41
N GLN A 638 20.98 3.38 -36.23
CA GLN A 638 20.39 2.04 -36.16
C GLN A 638 20.91 1.23 -34.96
N GLU A 639 22.22 1.28 -34.67
CA GLU A 639 22.79 0.61 -33.49
C GLU A 639 22.28 1.23 -32.18
N TRP A 640 22.04 2.56 -32.18
CA TRP A 640 21.35 3.23 -31.08
C TRP A 640 19.90 2.75 -30.96
N PHE A 641 19.21 2.51 -32.09
CA PHE A 641 17.84 1.98 -32.13
C PHE A 641 17.75 0.55 -31.57
N ASP A 642 18.71 -0.31 -31.92
CA ASP A 642 18.78 -1.70 -31.45
C ASP A 642 19.20 -1.77 -29.97
N TRP A 643 19.99 -0.80 -29.49
CA TRP A 643 20.35 -0.65 -28.07
C TRP A 643 19.18 -0.09 -27.23
N ALA A 644 18.41 0.85 -27.79
CA ALA A 644 17.26 1.48 -27.14
C ALA A 644 16.08 0.51 -26.87
N TYR A 645 16.08 -0.67 -27.47
CA TYR A 645 15.04 -1.69 -27.24
C TYR A 645 14.95 -2.14 -25.77
N GLY A 646 16.02 -1.96 -24.98
CA GLY A 646 16.11 -2.37 -23.57
C GLY A 646 16.28 -1.27 -22.53
N ALA A 647 16.28 0.03 -22.89
CA ALA A 647 16.51 1.11 -21.91
C ALA A 647 15.56 2.32 -22.14
N LYS A 648 14.70 2.60 -21.14
CA LYS A 648 13.63 3.62 -21.17
C LYS A 648 14.11 5.05 -21.46
N HIS A 649 15.41 5.34 -21.27
CA HIS A 649 16.00 6.67 -21.47
C HIS A 649 17.16 6.72 -22.48
N ALA A 650 17.16 5.85 -23.50
CA ALA A 650 18.27 5.82 -24.45
C ALA A 650 18.46 7.14 -25.26
N ILE A 651 17.38 7.89 -25.50
CA ILE A 651 17.43 9.12 -26.31
C ILE A 651 18.23 10.25 -25.66
N THR A 652 18.30 10.32 -24.33
CA THR A 652 19.09 11.34 -23.61
C THR A 652 20.59 11.21 -23.80
N HIS A 653 21.07 10.04 -24.24
CA HIS A 653 22.48 9.79 -24.51
C HIS A 653 22.83 9.84 -26.01
N MET A 654 21.85 10.03 -26.88
CA MET A 654 22.05 10.07 -28.33
C MET A 654 22.59 11.44 -28.78
N PRO A 655 23.63 11.49 -29.63
CA PRO A 655 24.09 12.75 -30.22
C PRO A 655 22.94 13.47 -30.95
N PRO A 656 22.69 14.78 -30.71
CA PRO A 656 21.59 15.53 -31.32
C PRO A 656 21.59 15.49 -32.85
N GLU A 657 22.76 15.29 -33.47
CA GLU A 657 22.93 15.20 -34.92
C GLU A 657 22.41 13.88 -35.52
N LEU A 658 22.14 12.87 -34.68
CA LEU A 658 21.64 11.56 -35.08
C LEU A 658 20.14 11.37 -34.81
N ILE A 659 19.49 12.32 -34.10
CA ILE A 659 18.05 12.31 -33.82
C ILE A 659 17.32 12.92 -35.02
N ASP A 660 16.89 12.08 -35.95
CA ASP A 660 16.05 12.49 -37.08
C ASP A 660 14.55 12.38 -36.74
N ASP A 661 13.69 12.75 -37.70
CA ASP A 661 12.23 12.68 -37.51
C ASP A 661 11.71 11.26 -37.20
N ALA A 662 12.37 10.21 -37.71
CA ALA A 662 11.95 8.83 -37.48
C ALA A 662 12.29 8.38 -36.06
N VAL A 663 13.49 8.73 -35.56
CA VAL A 663 13.90 8.48 -34.17
C VAL A 663 13.03 9.27 -33.20
N ALA A 664 12.77 10.55 -33.51
CA ALA A 664 11.91 11.39 -32.70
C ALA A 664 10.46 10.89 -32.64
N ASP A 665 9.94 10.38 -33.76
CA ASP A 665 8.60 9.80 -33.81
C ASP A 665 8.50 8.52 -32.99
N TYR A 666 9.48 7.63 -33.13
CA TYR A 666 9.52 6.37 -32.40
C TYR A 666 9.63 6.58 -30.88
N ALA A 667 10.51 7.48 -30.44
CA ALA A 667 10.70 7.76 -29.02
C ALA A 667 9.41 8.28 -28.36
N VAL A 668 8.73 9.23 -29.03
CA VAL A 668 7.46 9.79 -28.55
C VAL A 668 6.29 8.80 -28.67
N GLU A 669 6.37 7.82 -29.57
CA GLU A 669 5.39 6.74 -29.66
C GLU A 669 5.50 5.74 -28.50
N ARG A 670 6.71 5.53 -27.96
CA ARG A 670 6.91 4.67 -26.81
C ARG A 670 6.60 5.38 -25.49
N ASP A 671 6.98 6.65 -25.38
CA ASP A 671 6.83 7.44 -24.15
C ASP A 671 6.55 8.92 -24.47
N ALA A 672 5.44 9.47 -23.94
CA ALA A 672 5.08 10.87 -24.11
C ALA A 672 6.12 11.81 -23.47
N ASP A 673 6.79 11.36 -22.40
CA ASP A 673 7.87 12.07 -21.73
C ASP A 673 9.14 12.18 -22.58
N ALA A 674 9.27 11.44 -23.69
CA ALA A 674 10.38 11.64 -24.61
C ALA A 674 10.30 12.99 -25.35
N LEU A 675 9.11 13.59 -25.46
CA LEU A 675 8.90 14.85 -26.21
C LEU A 675 9.76 15.99 -25.67
N GLN A 676 9.96 16.02 -24.35
CA GLN A 676 10.70 17.10 -23.69
C GLN A 676 12.22 17.01 -23.85
N GLU A 677 12.73 15.87 -24.31
CA GLU A 677 14.15 15.61 -24.59
C GLU A 677 14.51 15.84 -26.08
N LEU A 678 13.50 16.04 -26.94
CA LEU A 678 13.74 16.33 -28.35
C LEU A 678 14.31 17.73 -28.58
N PRO A 679 15.19 17.91 -29.60
CA PRO A 679 15.63 19.23 -30.06
C PRO A 679 14.45 20.17 -30.37
N ALA A 680 14.64 21.48 -30.18
CA ALA A 680 13.58 22.48 -30.35
C ALA A 680 12.86 22.44 -31.71
N HIS A 681 13.57 22.09 -32.79
CA HIS A 681 12.99 21.97 -34.12
C HIS A 681 12.14 20.70 -34.32
N LEU A 682 12.26 19.71 -33.42
CA LEU A 682 11.51 18.45 -33.40
C LEU A 682 10.42 18.43 -32.32
N GLN A 683 10.27 19.45 -31.47
CA GLN A 683 9.10 19.60 -30.61
C GLN A 683 7.95 20.27 -31.39
N THR A 684 7.40 19.55 -32.37
CA THR A 684 6.41 20.12 -33.30
C THR A 684 4.98 20.01 -32.76
N PRO A 685 4.08 20.98 -33.09
CA PRO A 685 2.67 20.90 -32.74
C PRO A 685 1.97 19.63 -33.27
N ALA A 686 2.38 19.13 -34.44
CA ALA A 686 1.84 17.91 -35.03
C ALA A 686 2.15 16.67 -34.17
N ARG A 687 3.35 16.61 -33.58
CA ARG A 687 3.78 15.51 -32.71
C ARG A 687 3.04 15.55 -31.37
N LEU A 688 2.86 16.75 -30.80
CA LEU A 688 2.03 16.96 -29.60
C LEU A 688 0.56 16.55 -29.84
N GLU A 689 -0.04 16.97 -30.96
CA GLU A 689 -1.39 16.55 -31.35
C GLU A 689 -1.50 15.03 -31.47
N ARG A 690 -0.49 14.37 -32.05
CA ARG A 690 -0.47 12.90 -32.19
C ARG A 690 -0.48 12.20 -30.83
N ILE A 691 0.30 12.67 -29.85
CA ILE A 691 0.29 12.11 -28.48
C ILE A 691 -1.10 12.26 -27.85
N ILE A 692 -1.64 13.48 -27.86
CA ILE A 692 -2.92 13.79 -27.23
C ILE A 692 -4.03 12.92 -27.81
N ARG A 693 -4.05 12.66 -29.12
CA ARG A 693 -5.11 11.85 -29.76
C ARG A 693 -5.06 10.34 -29.44
N ARG A 694 -4.04 9.85 -28.72
CA ARG A 694 -3.92 8.42 -28.39
C ARG A 694 -4.80 8.00 -27.21
N GLY A 695 -5.02 8.87 -26.24
CA GLY A 695 -5.81 8.58 -25.05
C GLY A 695 -5.68 9.66 -23.98
N ALA A 696 -6.50 9.56 -22.94
CA ALA A 696 -6.48 10.49 -21.81
C ALA A 696 -5.18 10.34 -20.98
N ASP A 697 -4.74 9.10 -20.74
CA ASP A 697 -3.49 8.78 -20.03
C ASP A 697 -2.28 9.41 -20.72
N HIS A 698 -2.14 9.17 -22.03
CA HIS A 698 -1.07 9.78 -22.82
C HIS A 698 -1.13 11.30 -22.89
N ALA A 699 -2.34 11.90 -22.82
CA ALA A 699 -2.48 13.35 -22.73
C ALA A 699 -2.05 13.86 -21.35
N ALA A 700 -2.34 13.10 -20.28
CA ALA A 700 -1.94 13.42 -18.92
C ALA A 700 -0.41 13.32 -18.70
N ASP A 701 0.23 12.37 -19.39
CA ASP A 701 1.68 12.14 -19.39
C ASP A 701 2.47 13.17 -20.21
N VAL A 702 1.81 14.11 -20.92
CA VAL A 702 2.55 15.15 -21.63
C VAL A 702 3.31 16.03 -20.62
N PRO A 703 4.64 16.23 -20.80
CA PRO A 703 5.43 17.13 -19.97
C PRO A 703 4.85 18.54 -19.91
N GLY A 704 4.75 19.09 -18.69
CA GLY A 704 4.19 20.43 -18.46
C GLY A 704 4.79 21.50 -19.37
N ARG A 705 6.12 21.48 -19.50
CA ARG A 705 6.92 22.43 -20.30
C ARG A 705 6.70 22.33 -21.82
N CYS A 706 6.11 21.26 -22.32
CA CYS A 706 5.83 21.03 -23.75
C CYS A 706 4.38 21.32 -24.14
N MET A 707 3.48 21.48 -23.17
CA MET A 707 2.06 21.71 -23.43
C MET A 707 1.81 23.12 -24.01
N THR A 708 1.35 23.18 -25.26
CA THR A 708 0.97 24.43 -25.94
C THR A 708 -0.49 24.80 -25.67
N ALA A 709 -0.88 26.04 -25.97
CA ALA A 709 -2.26 26.50 -25.80
C ALA A 709 -3.23 25.71 -26.68
N GLU A 710 -2.83 25.40 -27.92
CA GLU A 710 -3.60 24.58 -28.85
C GLU A 710 -3.68 23.12 -28.40
N GLY A 711 -2.58 22.56 -27.88
CA GLY A 711 -2.56 21.19 -27.32
C GLY A 711 -3.47 21.06 -26.11
N LEU A 712 -3.39 21.99 -25.17
CA LEU A 712 -4.24 22.00 -23.98
C LEU A 712 -5.72 22.16 -24.34
N ALA A 713 -6.04 23.03 -25.31
CA ALA A 713 -7.40 23.19 -25.81
C ALA A 713 -7.92 21.90 -26.49
N LEU A 714 -7.07 21.21 -27.26
CA LEU A 714 -7.40 19.94 -27.89
C LEU A 714 -7.67 18.86 -26.84
N ALA A 715 -6.78 18.68 -25.86
CA ALA A 715 -6.94 17.67 -24.82
C ALA A 715 -8.20 17.90 -23.97
N ARG A 716 -8.48 19.16 -23.58
CA ARG A 716 -9.75 19.51 -22.91
C ARG A 716 -10.99 19.22 -23.75
N SER A 717 -10.90 19.35 -25.07
CA SER A 717 -12.02 19.06 -25.97
C SER A 717 -12.27 17.56 -26.16
N LEU A 718 -11.23 16.73 -26.00
CA LEU A 718 -11.30 15.28 -26.19
C LEU A 718 -11.60 14.53 -24.89
N TYR A 719 -11.06 15.00 -23.75
CA TYR A 719 -11.05 14.25 -22.49
C TYR A 719 -11.61 15.04 -21.29
N GLY A 720 -12.41 16.06 -21.53
CA GLY A 720 -12.96 16.91 -20.46
C GLY A 720 -13.84 16.19 -19.43
N ASP A 721 -14.27 14.96 -19.72
CA ASP A 721 -15.08 14.10 -18.83
C ASP A 721 -14.27 12.93 -18.25
N ASP A 722 -12.97 12.82 -18.54
CA ASP A 722 -12.07 11.77 -18.06
C ASP A 722 -11.41 12.16 -16.73
N ASP A 723 -11.44 11.27 -15.74
CA ASP A 723 -11.04 11.56 -14.36
C ASP A 723 -9.52 11.78 -14.20
N ASP A 724 -8.70 11.01 -14.93
CA ASP A 724 -7.24 11.06 -14.85
C ASP A 724 -6.70 12.31 -15.54
N TRP A 725 -7.22 12.61 -16.73
CA TRP A 725 -6.96 13.89 -17.39
C TRP A 725 -7.45 15.07 -16.53
N CYS A 726 -8.65 15.01 -15.94
CA CYS A 726 -9.17 16.09 -15.10
C CYS A 726 -8.30 16.34 -13.86
N ARG A 727 -7.77 15.28 -13.21
CA ARG A 727 -6.81 15.41 -12.09
C ARG A 727 -5.53 16.11 -12.56
N ARG A 728 -4.95 15.67 -13.67
CA ARG A 728 -3.73 16.25 -14.23
C ARG A 728 -3.90 17.71 -14.69
N ASP A 729 -4.98 18.04 -15.40
CA ASP A 729 -5.26 19.41 -15.87
C ASP A 729 -5.52 20.35 -14.69
N LYS A 730 -6.23 19.88 -13.64
CA LYS A 730 -6.45 20.66 -12.41
C LYS A 730 -5.14 21.00 -11.69
N ARG A 731 -4.15 20.10 -11.73
CA ARG A 731 -2.81 20.34 -11.20
C ARG A 731 -2.04 21.32 -12.09
N GLY A 732 -1.94 21.03 -13.39
CA GLY A 732 -1.15 21.84 -14.34
C GLY A 732 -1.71 23.22 -14.67
N SER A 733 -3.01 23.44 -14.44
CA SER A 733 -3.65 24.75 -14.60
C SER A 733 -3.47 25.71 -13.42
N ARG A 734 -2.83 25.26 -12.33
CA ARG A 734 -2.52 26.12 -11.17
C ARG A 734 -1.18 26.79 -11.38
N VAL A 735 -1.19 28.07 -11.77
CA VAL A 735 0.05 28.87 -11.82
C VAL A 735 0.55 29.14 -10.40
N PRO A 736 1.75 28.68 -10.01
CA PRO A 736 2.26 28.85 -8.65
C PRO A 736 2.46 30.31 -8.27
N THR A 737 2.12 30.67 -7.03
CA THR A 737 2.34 32.03 -6.49
C THR A 737 3.62 32.14 -5.66
N THR A 738 4.20 31.01 -5.27
CA THR A 738 5.48 30.87 -4.55
C THR A 738 6.50 30.20 -5.46
N PHE A 739 7.77 30.62 -5.36
CA PHE A 739 8.85 30.11 -6.20
C PHE A 739 9.82 29.28 -5.35
N ASP A 740 9.93 28.00 -5.70
CA ASP A 740 10.89 27.03 -5.18
C ASP A 740 11.57 26.31 -6.36
N VAL A 741 12.38 25.30 -6.07
CA VAL A 741 13.16 24.55 -7.09
C VAL A 741 12.26 23.81 -8.10
N ASN A 742 11.01 23.49 -7.71
CA ASN A 742 10.09 22.64 -8.48
C ASN A 742 8.89 23.41 -9.07
N CYS A 743 8.82 24.74 -8.87
CA CYS A 743 7.68 25.57 -9.27
C CYS A 743 7.35 25.61 -10.77
N LEU A 744 8.20 25.06 -11.64
CA LEU A 744 7.95 24.92 -13.08
C LEU A 744 7.55 23.50 -13.52
N TYR A 745 7.61 22.51 -12.63
CA TYR A 745 7.46 21.09 -12.98
C TYR A 745 6.01 20.74 -13.36
N ASP A 746 5.06 21.14 -12.54
CA ASP A 746 3.65 20.75 -12.72
C ASP A 746 2.85 21.64 -13.69
N VAL A 747 3.24 22.91 -13.83
CA VAL A 747 2.47 23.95 -14.54
C VAL A 747 2.53 23.78 -16.06
N TRP A 748 1.42 24.01 -16.75
CA TRP A 748 1.38 23.99 -18.21
C TRP A 748 2.20 25.15 -18.79
N GLY A 749 3.13 24.83 -19.71
CA GLY A 749 4.04 25.79 -20.34
C GLY A 749 3.33 26.93 -21.05
N CYS A 750 2.10 26.71 -21.54
CA CYS A 750 1.27 27.75 -22.15
C CYS A 750 0.67 28.76 -21.15
N LEU A 751 0.78 28.53 -19.84
CA LEU A 751 0.25 29.40 -18.78
C LEU A 751 1.31 30.28 -18.11
N ILE A 752 2.58 30.11 -18.49
CA ILE A 752 3.72 30.86 -17.95
C ILE A 752 4.34 31.76 -19.02
N ASP A 753 5.03 32.81 -18.57
CA ASP A 753 5.70 33.78 -19.44
C ASP A 753 7.18 33.96 -19.07
N GLU A 754 7.88 34.78 -19.85
CA GLU A 754 9.31 35.06 -19.66
C GLU A 754 9.59 35.65 -18.27
N GLN A 755 8.72 36.52 -17.75
CA GLN A 755 8.90 37.16 -16.44
C GLN A 755 8.73 36.16 -15.29
N PHE A 756 7.79 35.23 -15.42
CA PHE A 756 7.58 34.14 -14.47
C PHE A 756 8.80 33.23 -14.42
N CYS A 757 9.31 32.81 -15.58
CA CYS A 757 10.50 31.97 -15.68
C CYS A 757 11.73 32.65 -15.05
N MET A 758 11.94 33.95 -15.29
CA MET A 758 13.04 34.71 -14.67
C MET A 758 12.97 34.73 -13.14
N ARG A 759 11.77 34.81 -12.56
CA ARG A 759 11.56 34.77 -11.10
C ARG A 759 11.82 33.36 -10.54
N ALA A 760 11.42 32.32 -11.26
CA ALA A 760 11.68 30.93 -10.91
C ALA A 760 13.18 30.61 -10.92
N LEU A 761 13.89 31.02 -11.97
CA LEU A 761 15.36 30.85 -12.07
C LEU A 761 16.09 31.58 -10.94
N ALA A 762 15.63 32.79 -10.57
CA ALA A 762 16.19 33.53 -9.44
C ALA A 762 15.96 32.85 -8.08
N ALA A 763 14.91 32.04 -7.96
CA ALA A 763 14.59 31.24 -6.77
C ALA A 763 15.28 29.86 -6.75
N GLY A 764 15.98 29.48 -7.81
CA GLY A 764 16.77 28.24 -7.89
C GLY A 764 16.21 27.16 -8.81
N ALA A 765 15.15 27.42 -9.58
CA ALA A 765 14.64 26.46 -10.57
C ALA A 765 15.67 26.20 -11.69
N ASP A 766 15.62 25.00 -12.29
CA ASP A 766 16.49 24.59 -13.40
C ASP A 766 16.04 25.23 -14.73
N LEU A 767 17.00 25.65 -15.57
CA LEU A 767 16.77 26.10 -16.94
C LEU A 767 16.16 24.99 -17.80
N GLY A 768 16.43 23.72 -17.48
CA GLY A 768 15.81 22.55 -18.11
C GLY A 768 14.27 22.59 -18.07
N SER A 769 13.71 23.08 -16.97
CA SER A 769 12.26 23.16 -16.73
C SER A 769 11.58 24.34 -17.44
N VAL A 770 12.34 25.25 -18.06
CA VAL A 770 11.79 26.39 -18.80
C VAL A 770 11.39 25.95 -20.22
N PRO A 771 10.15 26.24 -20.67
CA PRO A 771 9.73 25.95 -22.05
C PRO A 771 10.70 26.52 -23.07
N LEU A 772 11.07 25.72 -24.07
CA LEU A 772 12.11 26.08 -25.04
C LEU A 772 11.82 27.41 -25.77
N TRP A 773 10.55 27.71 -26.04
CA TRP A 773 10.13 28.95 -26.72
C TRP A 773 10.19 30.20 -25.84
N LEU A 774 10.38 30.07 -24.53
CA LEU A 774 10.54 31.20 -23.58
C LEU A 774 11.99 31.46 -23.19
N ARG A 775 12.94 30.62 -23.59
CA ARG A 775 14.35 30.80 -23.23
C ARG A 775 14.97 31.98 -23.97
N SER A 776 15.71 32.83 -23.25
CA SER A 776 16.32 34.05 -23.79
C SER A 776 17.79 34.23 -23.37
N GLU A 777 18.56 35.03 -24.13
CA GLU A 777 19.96 35.36 -23.81
C GLU A 777 20.11 35.98 -22.40
N THR A 778 19.09 36.70 -21.95
CA THR A 778 19.01 37.23 -20.59
C THR A 778 18.90 36.14 -19.53
N MET A 779 18.18 35.05 -19.79
CA MET A 779 18.13 33.89 -18.89
C MET A 779 19.49 33.19 -18.83
N TYR A 780 20.12 32.96 -19.98
CA TYR A 780 21.43 32.30 -20.05
C TYR A 780 22.52 33.05 -19.27
N ALA A 781 22.49 34.39 -19.30
CA ALA A 781 23.47 35.22 -18.60
C ALA A 781 23.21 35.34 -17.08
N THR A 782 22.00 35.07 -16.61
CA THR A 782 21.59 35.28 -15.20
C THR A 782 21.43 34.00 -14.40
N VAL A 783 21.37 32.84 -15.06
CA VAL A 783 21.20 31.56 -14.39
C VAL A 783 22.39 31.23 -13.48
N ARG A 784 22.11 30.68 -12.30
CA ARG A 784 23.15 30.30 -11.34
C ARG A 784 23.78 28.98 -11.78
N LEU A 785 25.07 29.00 -12.10
CA LEU A 785 25.86 27.82 -12.52
C LEU A 785 26.23 26.88 -11.36
N GLY A 786 25.50 26.92 -10.25
CA GLY A 786 25.83 26.18 -9.02
C GLY A 786 25.55 24.67 -9.04
N SER A 787 25.09 24.14 -10.18
CA SER A 787 25.18 22.72 -10.53
C SER A 787 25.23 22.63 -12.07
N SER A 788 25.97 21.65 -12.58
CA SER A 788 26.20 21.33 -14.00
C SER A 788 24.95 21.28 -14.90
N ALA A 789 23.77 21.10 -14.29
CA ALA A 789 22.47 20.96 -14.95
C ALA A 789 22.07 22.14 -15.85
N ASN A 790 22.46 23.37 -15.53
CA ASN A 790 22.07 24.54 -16.33
C ASN A 790 22.92 24.72 -17.59
N LEU A 791 24.21 24.30 -17.56
CA LEU A 791 25.17 24.57 -18.62
C LEU A 791 24.83 23.80 -19.91
N ARG A 792 24.32 22.57 -19.79
CA ARG A 792 23.81 21.74 -20.91
C ARG A 792 22.65 22.39 -21.68
N HIS A 793 21.94 23.33 -21.07
CA HIS A 793 20.78 23.99 -21.66
C HIS A 793 21.10 25.39 -22.22
N ILE A 794 22.34 25.87 -22.08
CA ILE A 794 22.82 27.13 -22.67
C ILE A 794 23.43 26.85 -24.06
N PRO A 795 23.04 27.60 -25.10
CA PRO A 795 23.68 27.48 -26.41
C PRO A 795 25.20 27.72 -26.34
N ARG A 796 25.99 26.87 -27.00
CA ARG A 796 27.47 26.96 -27.00
C ARG A 796 28.00 28.34 -27.40
N ALA A 797 27.30 29.05 -28.29
CA ALA A 797 27.67 30.39 -28.74
C ALA A 797 27.50 31.49 -27.66
N SER A 798 26.70 31.22 -26.63
CA SER A 798 26.40 32.15 -25.53
C SER A 798 27.27 31.89 -24.29
N ILE A 799 28.14 30.87 -24.32
CA ILE A 799 29.10 30.58 -23.24
C ILE A 799 30.26 31.59 -23.29
N THR A 800 30.50 32.29 -22.18
CA THR A 800 31.53 33.33 -22.07
C THR A 800 32.72 32.89 -21.22
N ALA A 801 33.88 33.56 -21.35
CA ALA A 801 35.06 33.28 -20.54
C ALA A 801 34.84 33.52 -19.02
N ASP A 802 33.91 34.40 -18.63
CA ASP A 802 33.51 34.59 -17.22
C ASP A 802 32.75 33.38 -16.68
N MET A 803 31.85 32.80 -17.49
CA MET A 803 31.12 31.59 -17.16
C MET A 803 32.07 30.41 -16.96
N VAL A 804 33.09 30.26 -17.83
CA VAL A 804 34.12 29.21 -17.74
C VAL A 804 34.84 29.21 -16.39
N MET A 805 35.10 30.38 -15.80
CA MET A 805 35.77 30.48 -14.49
C MET A 805 34.86 30.15 -13.29
N ARG A 806 33.56 29.93 -13.52
CA ARG A 806 32.52 29.68 -12.51
C ARG A 806 31.90 28.29 -12.61
N VAL A 807 32.47 27.44 -13.46
CA VAL A 807 32.03 26.08 -13.79
C VAL A 807 32.97 25.06 -13.12
N ASP A 808 32.40 23.95 -12.66
CA ASP A 808 33.15 22.86 -12.03
C ASP A 808 33.85 21.97 -13.09
N ALA A 809 34.89 21.25 -12.66
CA ALA A 809 35.74 20.44 -13.53
C ALA A 809 34.99 19.36 -14.33
N GLY A 810 33.84 18.88 -13.85
CA GLY A 810 33.05 17.85 -14.53
C GLY A 810 32.41 18.31 -15.86
N ASP A 811 32.27 19.63 -16.08
CA ASP A 811 31.53 20.19 -17.22
C ASP A 811 32.42 20.67 -18.37
N LEU A 812 33.70 20.30 -18.33
CA LEU A 812 34.73 20.68 -19.31
C LEU A 812 34.35 20.31 -20.75
N ALA A 813 33.60 19.23 -20.96
CA ALA A 813 33.12 18.79 -22.28
C ALA A 813 32.12 19.77 -22.93
N LEU A 814 31.50 20.64 -22.13
CA LEU A 814 30.49 21.61 -22.59
C LEU A 814 31.13 22.97 -22.95
N ILE A 815 32.40 23.18 -22.61
CA ILE A 815 33.14 24.43 -22.83
C ILE A 815 33.81 24.42 -24.22
N PRO A 816 33.63 25.47 -25.05
CA PRO A 816 34.31 25.55 -26.35
C PRO A 816 35.85 25.52 -26.21
N GLU A 817 36.51 24.65 -26.98
CA GLU A 817 37.98 24.48 -26.95
C GLU A 817 38.77 25.79 -27.12
N ALA A 818 38.22 26.75 -27.87
CA ALA A 818 38.83 28.07 -28.10
C ALA A 818 39.00 28.91 -26.81
N LEU A 819 38.29 28.56 -25.73
CA LEU A 819 38.36 29.24 -24.43
C LEU A 819 39.30 28.52 -23.43
N LEU A 820 39.81 27.33 -23.77
CA LEU A 820 40.69 26.50 -22.93
C LEU A 820 42.17 26.84 -23.16
N SER A 821 42.67 27.91 -22.52
CA SER A 821 44.10 28.26 -22.59
C SER A 821 44.99 27.42 -21.67
N ALA A 822 46.29 27.34 -21.97
CA ALA A 822 47.26 26.58 -21.16
C ALA A 822 47.39 27.09 -19.71
N ASP A 823 47.13 28.37 -19.46
CA ASP A 823 47.16 28.95 -18.12
C ASP A 823 45.89 28.61 -17.33
N VAL A 824 44.71 28.61 -17.99
CA VAL A 824 43.43 28.16 -17.41
C VAL A 824 43.52 26.68 -17.02
N CYS A 825 44.05 25.82 -17.89
CA CYS A 825 44.26 24.40 -17.61
C CYS A 825 45.21 24.18 -16.41
N ARG A 826 46.26 25.01 -16.28
CA ARG A 826 47.21 24.92 -15.17
C ARG A 826 46.60 25.35 -13.84
N ASP A 827 45.79 26.40 -13.84
CA ASP A 827 45.14 26.88 -12.62
C ASP A 827 44.01 25.94 -12.16
N TRP A 828 43.30 25.29 -13.08
CA TRP A 828 42.35 24.22 -12.74
C TRP A 828 43.01 22.97 -12.17
N ILE A 829 44.09 22.46 -12.77
CA ILE A 829 44.83 21.31 -12.21
C ILE A 829 45.44 21.63 -10.83
N LYS A 830 45.64 22.92 -10.51
CA LYS A 830 46.04 23.32 -9.17
C LYS A 830 44.90 23.24 -8.15
N THR A 831 43.66 23.48 -8.55
CA THR A 831 42.50 23.44 -7.65
C THR A 831 41.90 22.04 -7.57
N ASP A 832 41.78 21.35 -8.69
CA ASP A 832 41.27 19.98 -8.80
C ASP A 832 42.13 19.14 -9.77
N PRO A 833 43.05 18.30 -9.25
CA PRO A 833 43.87 17.42 -10.07
C PRO A 833 43.10 16.38 -10.89
N MET A 834 41.87 16.01 -10.50
CA MET A 834 41.05 15.03 -11.21
C MET A 834 40.54 15.55 -12.57
N SER A 835 40.52 16.87 -12.73
CA SER A 835 40.14 17.56 -13.98
C SER A 835 40.97 17.14 -15.19
N LEU A 836 42.15 16.53 -14.98
CA LEU A 836 43.05 16.11 -16.06
C LEU A 836 42.35 15.20 -17.07
N GLY A 837 41.47 14.30 -16.59
CA GLY A 837 40.74 13.35 -17.42
C GLY A 837 39.75 14.00 -18.39
N TYR A 838 39.34 15.24 -18.13
CA TYR A 838 38.36 15.97 -18.94
C TYR A 838 38.99 16.97 -19.92
N LEU A 839 40.30 17.21 -19.84
CA LEU A 839 41.00 18.06 -20.80
C LEU A 839 41.19 17.33 -22.14
N PRO A 840 41.12 17.99 -23.31
CA PRO A 840 41.55 17.38 -24.58
C PRO A 840 42.98 16.83 -24.49
N GLU A 841 43.23 15.65 -25.07
CA GLU A 841 44.53 14.95 -24.98
C GLU A 841 45.70 15.83 -25.43
N ALA A 842 45.48 16.68 -26.45
CA ALA A 842 46.46 17.63 -26.97
C ALA A 842 46.94 18.69 -25.94
N LEU A 843 46.18 18.93 -24.87
CA LEU A 843 46.50 19.88 -23.80
C LEU A 843 47.08 19.21 -22.55
N ARG A 844 47.10 17.87 -22.48
CA ARG A 844 47.62 17.10 -21.34
C ARG A 844 49.13 16.90 -21.43
N SER A 845 49.91 17.98 -21.26
CA SER A 845 51.37 17.90 -21.35
C SER A 845 51.98 16.98 -20.27
N PRO A 846 53.18 16.40 -20.49
CA PRO A 846 53.86 15.57 -19.49
C PRO A 846 54.05 16.28 -18.14
N GLU A 847 54.31 17.59 -18.16
CA GLU A 847 54.47 18.41 -16.95
C GLU A 847 53.14 18.59 -16.19
N LEU A 848 52.04 18.77 -16.91
CA LEU A 848 50.70 18.92 -16.33
C LEU A 848 50.22 17.60 -15.72
N CYS A 849 50.39 16.49 -16.46
CA CYS A 849 50.07 15.15 -16.01
C CYS A 849 50.88 14.76 -14.76
N LEU A 850 52.18 15.05 -14.76
CA LEU A 850 53.04 14.80 -13.61
C LEU A 850 52.62 15.65 -12.38
N ALA A 851 52.23 16.91 -12.59
CA ALA A 851 51.77 17.78 -11.51
C ALA A 851 50.45 17.29 -10.90
N ALA A 852 49.52 16.79 -11.72
CA ALA A 852 48.24 16.24 -11.29
C ALA A 852 48.44 14.93 -10.48
N VAL A 853 49.15 13.95 -11.05
CA VAL A 853 49.37 12.62 -10.42
C VAL A 853 50.12 12.71 -9.09
N LYS A 854 51.01 13.71 -8.93
CA LYS A 854 51.72 13.94 -7.67
C LYS A 854 50.80 14.44 -6.54
N ARG A 855 49.71 15.11 -6.87
CA ARG A 855 48.75 15.66 -5.91
C ARG A 855 47.63 14.69 -5.59
N ASN A 856 47.14 13.97 -6.60
CA ASN A 856 46.15 12.91 -6.44
C ASN A 856 46.51 11.75 -7.39
N THR A 857 46.72 10.55 -6.83
CA THR A 857 47.02 9.33 -7.59
C THR A 857 45.89 8.94 -8.54
N GLN A 858 44.64 9.24 -8.20
CA GLN A 858 43.49 8.94 -9.05
C GLN A 858 43.49 9.75 -10.38
N ALA A 859 44.21 10.88 -10.44
CA ALA A 859 44.40 11.64 -11.67
C ALA A 859 45.21 10.86 -12.74
N PHE A 860 45.80 9.73 -12.37
CA PHE A 860 46.50 8.82 -13.28
C PHE A 860 45.59 8.24 -14.37
N SER A 861 44.29 8.06 -14.07
CA SER A 861 43.28 7.64 -15.06
C SER A 861 43.21 8.59 -16.26
N GLY A 862 43.36 9.90 -16.02
CA GLY A 862 43.32 10.96 -17.03
C GLY A 862 44.61 11.18 -17.80
N VAL A 863 45.69 10.46 -17.49
CA VAL A 863 46.96 10.58 -18.22
C VAL A 863 46.84 9.89 -19.59
N PRO A 864 47.32 10.48 -20.70
CA PRO A 864 47.37 9.79 -21.99
C PRO A 864 48.13 8.46 -21.90
N ASP A 865 47.63 7.40 -22.53
CA ASP A 865 48.21 6.05 -22.41
C ASP A 865 49.69 6.01 -22.82
N ALA A 866 50.07 6.80 -23.82
CA ALA A 866 51.45 6.95 -24.28
C ALA A 866 52.41 7.54 -23.22
N LEU A 867 51.90 8.20 -22.18
CA LEU A 867 52.67 8.89 -21.14
C LEU A 867 52.60 8.21 -19.76
N LYS A 868 51.66 7.27 -19.55
CA LYS A 868 51.41 6.63 -18.25
C LYS A 868 52.65 5.94 -17.66
N GLU A 869 53.35 5.13 -18.45
CA GLU A 869 54.54 4.39 -17.97
C GLU A 869 55.73 5.33 -17.71
N ASP A 870 55.94 6.33 -18.57
CA ASP A 870 57.00 7.33 -18.42
C ASP A 870 56.79 8.20 -17.18
N ILE A 871 55.55 8.60 -16.90
CA ILE A 871 55.20 9.37 -15.70
C ILE A 871 55.37 8.54 -14.44
N ALA A 872 54.85 7.30 -14.41
CA ALA A 872 55.04 6.41 -13.27
C ALA A 872 56.54 6.14 -13.01
N THR A 873 57.31 5.89 -14.07
CA THR A 873 58.76 5.66 -13.99
C THR A 873 59.53 6.91 -13.53
N SER A 874 59.14 8.10 -13.99
CA SER A 874 59.73 9.38 -13.57
C SER A 874 59.44 9.68 -12.10
N ILE A 875 58.24 9.35 -11.59
CA ILE A 875 57.90 9.51 -10.17
C ILE A 875 58.69 8.52 -9.31
N ILE A 876 58.76 7.24 -9.71
CA ILE A 876 59.56 6.21 -9.01
C ILE A 876 61.04 6.63 -8.95
N ALA A 877 61.61 7.10 -10.06
CA ALA A 877 63.01 7.54 -10.13
C ALA A 877 63.30 8.78 -9.26
N ARG A 878 62.32 9.68 -9.11
CA ARG A 878 62.44 10.88 -8.25
C ARG A 878 62.14 10.61 -6.77
N HIS A 879 61.51 9.46 -6.47
CA HIS A 879 61.27 9.01 -5.10
C HIS A 879 62.52 8.35 -4.49
N GLN A 880 63.43 7.83 -5.32
CA GLN A 880 64.74 7.38 -4.88
C GLN A 880 65.59 8.58 -4.45
N GLY A 881 65.69 8.81 -3.14
CA GLY A 881 66.51 9.88 -2.55
C GLY A 881 68.02 9.72 -2.85
N PRO A 882 68.84 10.75 -2.56
CA PRO A 882 70.28 10.70 -2.82
C PRO A 882 70.96 9.65 -1.94
N ALA A 883 71.48 8.60 -2.59
CA ALA A 883 72.45 7.61 -2.13
C ALA A 883 72.40 7.17 -0.64
N GLY A 884 71.79 6.01 -0.34
CA GLY A 884 72.13 5.29 0.89
C GLY A 884 71.25 4.12 1.33
N THR A 885 69.94 4.16 1.13
CA THR A 885 69.02 3.10 1.59
C THR A 885 68.12 2.66 0.46
N LYS A 886 68.35 1.44 -0.06
CA LYS A 886 67.44 0.79 -1.01
C LYS A 886 66.21 0.29 -0.23
N GLU A 887 65.20 1.12 -0.05
CA GLU A 887 63.85 0.58 0.09
C GLU A 887 63.51 -0.10 -1.24
N THR A 888 63.15 -1.37 -1.19
CA THR A 888 63.01 -2.21 -2.38
C THR A 888 61.73 -1.94 -3.18
N GLY A 889 60.76 -1.20 -2.63
CA GLY A 889 59.47 -0.86 -3.26
C GLY A 889 58.86 0.43 -2.71
N CYS A 890 57.80 0.94 -3.36
CA CYS A 890 57.05 2.15 -2.95
C CYS A 890 55.66 2.17 -3.60
N ARG A 891 54.74 2.99 -3.08
CA ARG A 891 53.34 3.09 -3.56
C ARG A 891 53.21 3.39 -5.06
N TRP A 892 54.18 4.08 -5.65
CA TRP A 892 54.16 4.45 -7.07
C TRP A 892 54.38 3.27 -8.02
N HIS A 893 54.89 2.14 -7.50
CA HIS A 893 54.91 0.88 -8.25
C HIS A 893 53.50 0.40 -8.59
N ALA A 894 52.47 0.74 -7.79
CA ALA A 894 51.08 0.39 -8.09
C ALA A 894 50.61 0.96 -9.42
N LEU A 895 50.89 2.25 -9.69
CA LEU A 895 50.51 2.91 -10.96
C LEU A 895 51.19 2.25 -12.17
N ARG A 896 52.45 1.83 -12.00
CA ARG A 896 53.18 1.13 -13.06
C ARG A 896 52.70 -0.31 -13.23
N ALA A 897 52.30 -0.99 -12.15
CA ALA A 897 51.71 -2.31 -12.20
C ALA A 897 50.41 -2.31 -13.02
N TRP A 898 49.50 -1.37 -12.75
CA TRP A 898 48.28 -1.14 -13.54
C TRP A 898 48.58 -0.86 -15.01
N THR A 899 49.53 0.04 -15.29
CA THR A 899 49.92 0.37 -16.68
C THR A 899 50.46 -0.85 -17.43
N ARG A 900 51.30 -1.64 -16.76
CA ARG A 900 51.88 -2.86 -17.35
C ARG A 900 50.85 -3.95 -17.54
N LEU A 901 49.87 -4.06 -16.65
CA LEU A 901 48.72 -4.94 -16.83
C LEU A 901 47.94 -4.57 -18.10
N TRP A 902 47.60 -3.29 -18.29
CA TRP A 902 46.93 -2.80 -19.51
C TRP A 902 47.75 -3.03 -20.79
N ASN A 903 49.07 -2.82 -20.72
CA ASN A 903 49.99 -3.06 -21.83
C ASN A 903 50.32 -4.54 -22.08
N ARG A 904 49.64 -5.47 -21.39
CA ARG A 904 49.85 -6.94 -21.50
C ARG A 904 51.26 -7.39 -21.13
N ASN A 905 51.96 -6.62 -20.30
CA ASN A 905 53.26 -6.96 -19.73
C ASN A 905 53.06 -7.62 -18.35
N TRP A 906 52.65 -8.89 -18.37
CA TRP A 906 52.23 -9.63 -17.17
C TRP A 906 53.36 -9.79 -16.14
N GLU A 907 54.57 -10.13 -16.56
CA GLU A 907 55.72 -10.28 -15.66
C GLU A 907 56.12 -8.96 -15.01
N GLY A 908 56.08 -7.87 -15.78
CA GLY A 908 56.32 -6.51 -15.28
C GLY A 908 55.25 -6.06 -14.29
N ALA A 909 53.98 -6.37 -14.56
CA ALA A 909 52.85 -6.09 -13.67
C ALA A 909 52.96 -6.86 -12.34
N ILE A 910 53.28 -8.16 -12.40
CA ILE A 910 53.50 -8.99 -11.21
C ILE A 910 54.66 -8.45 -10.37
N SER A 911 55.79 -8.13 -11.00
CA SER A 911 56.95 -7.60 -10.28
C SER A 911 56.65 -6.26 -9.60
N ASP A 912 55.92 -5.36 -10.25
CA ASP A 912 55.59 -4.06 -9.65
C ASP A 912 54.49 -4.17 -8.60
N ALA A 913 53.48 -5.03 -8.79
CA ALA A 913 52.43 -5.28 -7.81
C ALA A 913 53.01 -5.86 -6.51
N LEU A 914 53.95 -6.81 -6.61
CA LEU A 914 54.67 -7.35 -5.45
C LEU A 914 55.53 -6.31 -4.72
N LEU A 915 56.10 -5.33 -5.44
CA LEU A 915 56.87 -4.22 -4.85
C LEU A 915 55.97 -3.12 -4.27
N ALA A 916 54.71 -3.04 -4.69
CA ALA A 916 53.72 -2.11 -4.18
C ALA A 916 52.97 -2.66 -2.96
N LEU A 917 52.83 -4.00 -2.85
CA LEU A 917 52.23 -4.66 -1.70
C LEU A 917 52.96 -4.27 -0.39
N GLY A 918 52.18 -3.82 0.59
CA GLY A 918 52.69 -3.27 1.86
C GLY A 918 53.00 -1.77 1.83
N HIS A 919 52.83 -1.10 0.69
CA HIS A 919 53.03 0.35 0.53
C HIS A 919 51.81 1.09 -0.05
N VAL A 920 50.70 0.39 -0.31
CA VAL A 920 49.43 0.95 -0.80
C VAL A 920 48.40 0.96 0.32
N ASP A 921 47.48 1.93 0.28
CA ASP A 921 46.44 2.10 1.30
C ASP A 921 45.36 0.98 1.21
N ASP A 922 45.06 0.51 0.00
CA ASP A 922 44.22 -0.66 -0.24
C ASP A 922 44.99 -1.77 -1.00
N PRO A 923 45.37 -2.86 -0.31
CA PRO A 923 46.03 -4.00 -0.92
C PRO A 923 45.17 -4.75 -1.95
N ALA A 924 43.83 -4.65 -1.89
CA ALA A 924 42.92 -5.38 -2.77
C ALA A 924 43.16 -5.05 -4.25
N HIS A 925 43.50 -3.80 -4.57
CA HIS A 925 43.89 -3.38 -5.91
C HIS A 925 45.12 -4.11 -6.45
N MET A 926 46.12 -4.37 -5.61
CA MET A 926 47.31 -5.13 -6.05
C MET A 926 47.02 -6.62 -6.16
N HIS A 927 46.18 -7.17 -5.28
CA HIS A 927 45.69 -8.54 -5.40
C HIS A 927 44.86 -8.75 -6.68
N TYR A 928 44.06 -7.77 -7.10
CA TYR A 928 43.35 -7.80 -8.37
C TYR A 928 44.30 -7.80 -9.58
N VAL A 929 45.31 -6.93 -9.56
CA VAL A 929 46.35 -6.88 -10.61
C VAL A 929 47.10 -8.21 -10.69
N LEU A 930 47.43 -8.80 -9.55
CA LEU A 930 48.09 -10.12 -9.47
C LEU A 930 47.17 -11.24 -9.98
N ALA A 931 45.90 -11.28 -9.55
CA ALA A 931 44.92 -12.25 -10.01
C ALA A 931 44.77 -12.20 -11.54
N SER A 932 44.63 -10.98 -12.08
CA SER A 932 44.49 -10.73 -13.51
C SER A 932 45.75 -11.15 -14.29
N ALA A 933 46.94 -10.77 -13.81
CA ALA A 933 48.20 -11.11 -14.47
C ALA A 933 48.52 -12.61 -14.38
N TYR A 934 48.26 -13.27 -13.24
CA TYR A 934 48.43 -14.72 -13.10
C TYR A 934 47.46 -15.49 -13.98
N ARG A 935 46.20 -15.04 -14.09
CA ARG A 935 45.20 -15.63 -14.99
C ARG A 935 45.67 -15.55 -16.44
N ALA A 936 46.11 -14.37 -16.88
CA ALA A 936 46.64 -14.15 -18.23
C ALA A 936 47.93 -14.95 -18.52
N ASN A 937 48.72 -15.24 -17.49
CA ASN A 937 49.96 -16.03 -17.59
C ASN A 937 49.74 -17.56 -17.41
N GLY A 938 48.49 -18.03 -17.38
CA GLY A 938 48.15 -19.44 -17.25
C GLY A 938 48.38 -20.05 -15.85
N GLN A 939 48.60 -19.22 -14.83
CA GLN A 939 48.84 -19.65 -13.44
C GLN A 939 47.52 -19.67 -12.64
N ALA A 940 46.58 -20.53 -13.04
CA ALA A 940 45.19 -20.55 -12.55
C ALA A 940 45.06 -20.60 -11.02
N PHE A 941 45.84 -21.44 -10.34
CA PHE A 941 45.75 -21.55 -8.87
C PHE A 941 46.25 -20.29 -8.14
N ARG A 942 47.32 -19.66 -8.64
CA ARG A 942 47.80 -18.39 -8.07
C ARG A 942 46.83 -17.25 -8.36
N ALA A 943 46.19 -17.26 -9.53
CA ALA A 943 45.14 -16.31 -9.85
C ALA A 943 43.95 -16.44 -8.89
N ALA A 944 43.56 -17.66 -8.56
CA ALA A 944 42.49 -17.95 -7.60
C ALA A 944 42.84 -17.54 -6.16
N GLY A 945 44.05 -17.82 -5.70
CA GLY A 945 44.52 -17.40 -4.37
C GLY A 945 44.55 -15.88 -4.21
N GLU A 946 44.98 -15.16 -5.26
CA GLU A 946 44.94 -13.70 -5.27
C GLU A 946 43.51 -13.16 -5.42
N ALA A 947 42.65 -13.80 -6.23
CA ALA A 947 41.23 -13.44 -6.36
C ALA A 947 40.48 -13.58 -5.01
N ALA A 948 40.79 -14.61 -4.23
CA ALA A 948 40.22 -14.79 -2.89
C ALA A 948 40.71 -13.75 -1.87
N LYS A 949 41.83 -13.06 -2.12
CA LYS A 949 42.33 -11.95 -1.28
C LYS A 949 41.71 -10.61 -1.67
N VAL A 950 41.15 -10.48 -2.88
CA VAL A 950 40.41 -9.28 -3.30
C VAL A 950 39.10 -9.13 -2.54
N ARG A 951 38.47 -10.24 -2.13
CA ARG A 951 37.18 -10.26 -1.42
C ARG A 951 37.23 -11.23 -0.25
N SER A 952 37.37 -10.70 0.97
CA SER A 952 37.00 -11.45 2.18
C SER A 952 35.48 -11.58 2.30
N LEU A 953 34.68 -10.58 1.93
CA LEU A 953 33.22 -10.61 2.14
C LEU A 953 32.47 -9.75 1.11
N CYS A 954 31.52 -10.37 0.41
CA CYS A 954 30.27 -9.89 -0.21
C CYS A 954 30.01 -8.43 -0.68
N SER A 955 30.94 -7.49 -0.74
CA SER A 955 30.70 -6.17 -1.37
C SER A 955 31.12 -6.18 -2.83
N GLU A 956 30.44 -5.47 -3.72
CA GLU A 956 30.95 -5.15 -5.06
C GLU A 956 32.36 -4.58 -4.95
N TYR A 957 33.34 -5.28 -5.52
CA TYR A 957 34.72 -4.78 -5.56
C TYR A 957 34.88 -4.01 -6.86
N GLU A 958 35.14 -2.72 -6.77
CA GLU A 958 35.47 -1.89 -7.93
C GLU A 958 36.99 -1.77 -8.11
N PRO A 959 37.54 -2.18 -9.27
CA PRO A 959 38.93 -1.94 -9.61
C PRO A 959 39.29 -0.44 -9.59
N GLU A 960 40.44 -0.08 -9.00
CA GLU A 960 40.91 1.31 -8.79
C GLU A 960 40.85 2.20 -10.04
N PHE A 961 41.00 1.60 -11.23
CA PHE A 961 41.04 2.30 -12.51
C PHE A 961 40.12 1.65 -13.57
N GLY A 962 38.92 1.22 -13.17
CA GLY A 962 37.93 0.64 -14.07
C GLY A 962 36.63 0.22 -13.36
N PRO A 963 35.78 1.17 -12.95
CA PRO A 963 34.55 0.88 -12.19
C PRO A 963 33.49 0.07 -12.96
N ALA A 964 33.67 -0.16 -14.27
CA ALA A 964 32.73 -0.91 -15.12
C ALA A 964 33.29 -2.26 -15.60
N VAL A 965 34.28 -2.83 -14.91
CA VAL A 965 34.86 -4.12 -15.28
C VAL A 965 34.16 -5.24 -14.52
N ASP A 966 33.63 -6.22 -15.26
CA ASP A 966 33.09 -7.46 -14.70
C ASP A 966 34.13 -8.12 -13.75
N THR A 967 33.73 -8.29 -12.49
CA THR A 967 34.55 -8.92 -11.44
C THR A 967 34.03 -10.30 -11.02
N ASP A 968 32.96 -10.81 -11.63
CA ASP A 968 32.36 -12.12 -11.30
C ASP A 968 33.28 -13.29 -11.63
N TRP A 969 34.19 -13.08 -12.57
CA TRP A 969 35.25 -14.03 -12.85
C TRP A 969 36.17 -14.26 -11.63
N LEU A 970 36.33 -13.30 -10.71
CA LEU A 970 37.12 -13.49 -9.48
C LEU A 970 36.46 -14.54 -8.58
N ARG A 971 35.13 -14.47 -8.43
CA ARG A 971 34.34 -15.46 -7.67
C ARG A 971 34.39 -16.82 -8.36
N THR A 972 34.15 -16.83 -9.67
CA THR A 972 34.15 -18.05 -10.49
C THR A 972 35.50 -18.77 -10.45
N ILE A 973 36.61 -18.04 -10.64
CA ILE A 973 37.95 -18.63 -10.67
C ILE A 973 38.40 -19.07 -9.27
N ALA A 974 38.07 -18.31 -8.22
CA ALA A 974 38.34 -18.72 -6.84
C ALA A 974 37.61 -20.04 -6.54
N ARG A 975 36.28 -20.08 -6.75
CA ARG A 975 35.45 -21.25 -6.43
C ARG A 975 35.81 -22.47 -7.29
N SER A 976 36.03 -22.31 -8.60
CA SER A 976 36.45 -23.39 -9.49
C SER A 976 37.82 -23.96 -9.10
N ALA A 977 38.82 -23.11 -8.86
CA ALA A 977 40.15 -23.57 -8.49
C ALA A 977 40.15 -24.25 -7.11
N PHE A 978 39.44 -23.72 -6.11
CA PHE A 978 39.29 -24.38 -4.80
C PHE A 978 38.40 -25.62 -4.85
N ASN A 979 37.61 -25.84 -5.90
CA ASN A 979 36.89 -27.09 -6.12
C ASN A 979 37.78 -28.18 -6.74
N GLU A 980 38.74 -27.81 -7.58
CA GLU A 980 39.63 -28.74 -8.29
C GLU A 980 41.01 -28.93 -7.62
N ALA A 981 41.43 -28.02 -6.74
CA ALA A 981 42.74 -28.05 -6.11
C ALA A 981 42.95 -29.26 -5.21
N ASP A 982 44.18 -29.75 -5.13
CA ASP A 982 44.54 -30.80 -4.17
C ASP A 982 44.53 -30.27 -2.72
N GLU A 983 44.37 -31.17 -1.76
CA GLU A 983 44.27 -30.79 -0.34
C GLU A 983 45.55 -30.11 0.17
N ALA A 984 46.72 -30.42 -0.38
CA ALA A 984 47.98 -29.82 0.05
C ALA A 984 48.08 -28.34 -0.35
N MET A 985 47.61 -28.00 -1.55
CA MET A 985 47.54 -26.63 -2.06
C MET A 985 46.51 -25.79 -1.30
N VAL A 986 45.35 -26.37 -0.98
CA VAL A 986 44.33 -25.70 -0.14
C VAL A 986 44.86 -25.42 1.26
N LEU A 987 45.53 -26.39 1.88
CA LEU A 987 46.13 -26.21 3.21
C LEU A 987 47.25 -25.16 3.22
N GLU A 988 48.03 -25.05 2.14
CA GLU A 988 49.04 -24.00 2.03
C GLU A 988 48.41 -22.61 1.90
N GLU A 989 47.34 -22.47 1.11
CA GLU A 989 46.63 -21.19 0.98
C GLU A 989 45.99 -20.77 2.31
N LEU A 990 45.36 -21.71 3.04
CA LEU A 990 44.77 -21.46 4.36
C LEU A 990 45.80 -21.00 5.41
N ARG A 991 47.08 -21.39 5.28
CA ARG A 991 48.14 -20.85 6.15
C ARG A 991 48.41 -19.37 5.92
N SER A 992 48.20 -18.91 4.69
CA SER A 992 48.42 -17.52 4.29
C SER A 992 47.17 -16.65 4.45
N ASN A 993 45.99 -17.23 4.27
CA ASN A 993 44.70 -16.56 4.41
C ASN A 993 43.61 -17.53 4.95
N PRO A 994 43.40 -17.58 6.27
CA PRO A 994 42.44 -18.48 6.90
C PRO A 994 40.97 -18.28 6.47
N LEU A 995 40.59 -17.07 6.07
CA LEU A 995 39.22 -16.72 5.69
C LEU A 995 38.81 -17.26 4.31
N VAL A 996 39.77 -17.78 3.52
CA VAL A 996 39.51 -18.54 2.29
C VAL A 996 38.62 -19.76 2.55
N LEU A 997 38.47 -20.18 3.81
CA LEU A 997 37.51 -21.19 4.23
C LEU A 997 36.08 -20.90 3.71
N SER A 998 35.68 -19.62 3.58
CA SER A 998 34.38 -19.22 3.01
C SER A 998 34.21 -19.54 1.51
N GLN A 999 35.33 -19.64 0.77
CA GLN A 999 35.38 -19.89 -0.67
C GLN A 999 35.54 -21.37 -1.01
N ILE A 1000 35.83 -22.20 -0.01
CA ILE A 1000 35.90 -23.65 -0.16
C ILE A 1000 34.48 -24.19 -0.04
N PRO A 1001 33.98 -24.95 -1.03
CA PRO A 1001 32.65 -25.54 -0.93
C PRO A 1001 32.51 -26.35 0.35
N GLY A 1002 31.38 -26.21 1.06
CA GLY A 1002 31.19 -26.77 2.40
C GLY A 1002 31.54 -28.25 2.47
N ARG A 1003 31.20 -29.02 1.42
CA ARG A 1003 31.51 -30.46 1.26
C ARG A 1003 32.99 -30.84 1.21
N ARG A 1004 33.89 -29.90 0.83
CA ARG A 1004 35.35 -30.12 0.71
C ARG A 1004 36.11 -29.77 1.98
N ILE A 1005 35.52 -28.98 2.87
CA ILE A 1005 36.17 -28.54 4.10
C ILE A 1005 36.43 -29.75 5.01
N THR A 1006 37.69 -30.03 5.33
CA THR A 1006 38.06 -31.12 6.23
C THR A 1006 38.27 -30.62 7.66
N ARG A 1007 38.26 -31.53 8.64
CA ARG A 1007 38.57 -31.15 10.03
C ARG A 1007 39.96 -30.51 10.15
N ALA A 1008 40.93 -30.99 9.37
CA ALA A 1008 42.27 -30.43 9.35
C ALA A 1008 42.30 -28.98 8.82
N MET A 1009 41.49 -28.67 7.80
CA MET A 1009 41.33 -27.30 7.30
C MET A 1009 40.71 -26.37 8.36
N VAL A 1010 39.65 -26.83 9.05
CA VAL A 1010 39.01 -26.07 10.13
C VAL A 1010 39.97 -25.83 11.29
N ASP A 1011 40.65 -26.87 11.78
CA ASP A 1011 41.58 -26.75 12.90
C ASP A 1011 42.76 -25.83 12.56
N LEU A 1012 43.21 -25.83 11.31
CA LEU A 1012 44.25 -24.92 10.80
C LEU A 1012 43.74 -23.48 10.70
N ALA A 1013 42.61 -23.26 10.02
CA ALA A 1013 42.07 -21.93 9.77
C ALA A 1013 41.67 -21.24 11.08
N VAL A 1014 40.86 -21.91 11.92
CA VAL A 1014 40.42 -21.40 13.22
C VAL A 1014 41.59 -21.24 14.19
N GLY A 1015 42.62 -22.07 14.07
CA GLY A 1015 43.84 -21.97 14.87
C GLY A 1015 44.71 -20.76 14.56
N ILE A 1016 44.64 -20.24 13.32
CA ILE A 1016 45.34 -19.02 12.89
C ILE A 1016 44.45 -17.80 13.15
N ASP A 1017 43.17 -17.88 12.77
CA ASP A 1017 42.18 -16.81 12.90
C ASP A 1017 40.85 -17.33 13.47
N PRO A 1018 40.49 -16.96 14.70
CA PRO A 1018 39.22 -17.34 15.31
C PRO A 1018 37.97 -16.94 14.53
N GLU A 1019 38.02 -15.90 13.68
CA GLU A 1019 36.86 -15.44 12.89
C GLU A 1019 36.46 -16.45 11.81
N ALA A 1020 37.38 -17.32 11.39
CA ALA A 1020 37.08 -18.41 10.44
C ALA A 1020 36.01 -19.38 10.95
N VAL A 1021 35.68 -19.38 12.25
CA VAL A 1021 34.58 -20.18 12.82
C VAL A 1021 33.22 -19.88 12.18
N ALA A 1022 33.03 -18.68 11.63
CA ALA A 1022 31.79 -18.28 10.94
C ALA A 1022 31.51 -19.12 9.69
N HIS A 1023 32.54 -19.66 9.05
CA HIS A 1023 32.45 -20.41 7.80
C HIS A 1023 32.60 -21.92 7.98
N VAL A 1024 32.54 -22.41 9.24
CA VAL A 1024 32.65 -23.85 9.52
C VAL A 1024 31.30 -24.52 9.23
N PRO A 1025 31.26 -25.54 8.35
CA PRO A 1025 30.03 -26.28 8.06
C PRO A 1025 29.46 -26.94 9.32
N LYS A 1026 28.12 -26.99 9.43
CA LYS A 1026 27.41 -27.53 10.60
C LYS A 1026 27.92 -28.92 11.02
N ARG A 1027 28.22 -29.81 10.07
CA ARG A 1027 28.74 -31.17 10.33
C ARG A 1027 30.12 -31.22 11.02
N LEU A 1028 30.90 -30.15 10.98
CA LEU A 1028 32.21 -30.05 11.64
C LEU A 1028 32.18 -29.24 12.94
N MET A 1029 31.02 -28.66 13.28
CA MET A 1029 30.85 -27.92 14.51
C MET A 1029 30.91 -28.84 15.73
N THR A 1030 31.65 -28.41 16.75
CA THR A 1030 31.78 -29.08 18.04
C THR A 1030 31.36 -28.13 19.15
N ALA A 1031 31.13 -28.63 20.37
CA ALA A 1031 30.81 -27.77 21.52
C ALA A 1031 31.83 -26.62 21.72
N ALA A 1032 33.11 -26.88 21.45
CA ALA A 1032 34.17 -25.88 21.55
C ALA A 1032 34.08 -24.81 20.43
N LEU A 1033 33.72 -25.20 19.22
CA LEU A 1033 33.52 -24.29 18.10
C LEU A 1033 32.22 -23.47 18.24
N TYR A 1034 31.13 -24.06 18.71
CA TYR A 1034 29.92 -23.31 19.06
C TYR A 1034 30.19 -22.27 20.16
N ALA A 1035 30.94 -22.64 21.21
CA ALA A 1035 31.35 -21.69 22.24
C ALA A 1035 32.29 -20.60 21.69
N LEU A 1036 33.09 -20.89 20.67
CA LEU A 1036 33.91 -19.89 19.99
C LEU A 1036 33.05 -18.95 19.12
N ALA A 1037 32.09 -19.49 18.36
CA ALA A 1037 31.17 -18.72 17.53
C ALA A 1037 30.31 -17.75 18.37
N VAL A 1038 29.83 -18.18 19.54
CA VAL A 1038 29.09 -17.31 20.48
C VAL A 1038 30.01 -16.20 21.03
N ARG A 1039 31.24 -16.53 21.42
CA ARG A 1039 32.21 -15.54 21.94
C ARG A 1039 32.66 -14.51 20.91
N THR A 1040 32.70 -14.89 19.64
CA THR A 1040 33.08 -14.02 18.51
C THR A 1040 31.87 -13.28 17.91
N ASN A 1041 30.69 -13.39 18.54
CA ASN A 1041 29.44 -12.77 18.11
C ASN A 1041 28.93 -13.23 16.72
N ASN A 1042 29.39 -14.40 16.26
CA ASN A 1042 28.98 -15.03 15.00
C ASN A 1042 27.69 -15.86 15.13
N LYS A 1043 27.32 -16.31 16.35
CA LYS A 1043 26.06 -17.02 16.63
C LYS A 1043 25.45 -16.63 17.98
N ARG A 1044 24.11 -16.55 18.07
CA ARG A 1044 23.37 -16.34 19.34
C ARG A 1044 23.37 -17.65 20.17
N GLU A 1045 23.33 -17.54 21.50
CA GLU A 1045 23.29 -18.71 22.40
C GLU A 1045 22.04 -19.59 22.19
N SER A 1046 20.92 -18.97 21.81
CA SER A 1046 19.66 -19.66 21.45
C SER A 1046 19.84 -20.62 20.27
N ARG A 1047 20.77 -20.33 19.35
CA ARG A 1047 21.07 -21.15 18.17
C ARG A 1047 22.07 -22.29 18.44
N VAL A 1048 22.53 -22.48 19.69
CA VAL A 1048 23.38 -23.63 20.03
C VAL A 1048 22.50 -24.87 20.24
N PRO A 1049 22.73 -25.99 19.52
CA PRO A 1049 21.95 -27.21 19.71
C PRO A 1049 22.01 -27.72 21.15
N PRO A 1050 20.90 -28.24 21.72
CA PRO A 1050 20.84 -28.68 23.12
C PRO A 1050 21.94 -29.69 23.51
N ALA A 1051 22.35 -30.56 22.58
CA ALA A 1051 23.42 -31.53 22.78
C ALA A 1051 24.82 -30.90 23.04
N PHE A 1052 25.03 -29.65 22.62
CA PHE A 1052 26.29 -28.93 22.76
C PHE A 1052 26.23 -27.79 23.78
N ARG A 1053 25.05 -27.50 24.35
CA ARG A 1053 24.93 -26.59 25.49
C ARG A 1053 25.59 -27.25 26.69
N SER A 1054 26.62 -26.60 27.25
CA SER A 1054 27.27 -27.14 28.44
C SER A 1054 26.25 -27.27 29.57
N THR A 1055 26.07 -28.47 30.11
CA THR A 1055 25.36 -28.69 31.39
C THR A 1055 26.25 -28.20 32.53
N GLY A 1056 26.55 -26.91 32.54
CA GLY A 1056 27.39 -26.24 33.51
C GLY A 1056 26.55 -25.36 34.40
N LYS A 1057 25.98 -25.94 35.45
CA LYS A 1057 25.80 -25.16 36.69
C LYS A 1057 27.18 -24.65 37.10
N ALA A 1058 27.44 -23.37 36.93
CA ALA A 1058 28.47 -22.64 37.66
C ALA A 1058 27.74 -21.59 38.51
N GLY A 1059 28.07 -21.59 39.81
CA GLY A 1059 27.35 -20.89 40.87
C GLY A 1059 27.69 -19.41 41.02
#